data_AF-A0A8T5EUD3-F1
#
_entry.id   AF-A0A8T5EUD3-F1
#
_cell.length_a   1.000
_cell.length_b   1.000
_cell.length_c   1.000
_cell.angle_alpha   90.00
_cell.angle_beta   90.00
_cell.angle_gamma   90.00
#
_symmetry.space_group_name_H-M   'P 1'
#
loop_
_entity.id
_entity.type
_entity.pdbx_description
1 polymer ?
#
loop_
_entity_poly.entity_id
_entity_poly.type
_entity_poly.pdbx_seq_one_letter_code
_entity_poly.pdbx_strand_id
1 'polypeptide(L)'
;MQEKFVLRAKTAIKRVAAISAGTMMLGASAFGMVAATDLGDYPAPFVADGQWSGLVVVGSNANAADIVGATDIVGRLTQEAVSAVSGTGITTVTGGVAGKAVFSEGIANSSIPDTVDYELEDDDIASLYDGSITFNSTSYDVRELILLNQDSPSVETSLTSTDDEYLTDAYMETNKAAMQYFYLFDKTINIAGASTTVPVKIDFLGKSLKIVSVTATGFTAYVGDEYFLNVGDSVTVNEKVITLQNVASCTTSPCNIIVDVSGTKETVSGTETVNEIEITVDETFYSDATAERSATLIVGEQASETYTNNDEYVDYCATKWATPNCKKTDPDWKWVIGGLTSNAVGDTNQSSSAPTIGIKNDYVTNDYKDNPVGVGECYDFPNDFAEICFDSYTTTEYLDLTLEWDANTDISNEHADLTDEDSISIYSTVEDTIELIAAGLGNISSNTKTDHIYIWHASTGTGEVFYEDTNNDIQSAGTFNCTDFADLNVAQITYGATKTSNVGIDMRGNCSTTSYDMFMDINDDNAAGAGIEDAADDLNISWLYSADTDFAGLGTVAGANEVKELAWGSSDISTKDEDHMTRYGIIVEDPKSSGTSDRVELQIPNDVVRANIIVKGTAATVGTTGGSVQVNSIAGVDLVKLDTEVTDKTSKPMIVVGGPCVNPLAAEALGVTFPACGASSTIPTDKALIKLVENAFGGTNVALVVAGWEAANTRDAANILKTYDQYMTELDGKMEVQVVGTSVTAVTADPVVADPVVPDPVVA
;
A
#
# COMPACT_ATOMS: atom_id res chain seq x y z
N MET A 1 -19.23 0.62 -10.21
CA MET A 1 -17.88 0.01 -10.10
C MET A 1 -16.85 1.08 -9.80
N GLN A 2 -16.79 2.16 -10.60
CA GLN A 2 -15.99 3.38 -10.32
C GLN A 2 -16.24 4.03 -8.94
N GLU A 3 -17.48 4.12 -8.44
CA GLU A 3 -17.74 4.68 -7.10
C GLU A 3 -17.13 3.85 -5.95
N LYS A 4 -17.02 2.52 -6.11
CA LYS A 4 -16.38 1.66 -5.10
C LYS A 4 -14.85 1.78 -5.15
N PHE A 5 -14.29 2.02 -6.34
CA PHE A 5 -12.86 2.30 -6.55
C PHE A 5 -12.45 3.62 -5.89
N VAL A 6 -13.21 4.70 -6.11
CA VAL A 6 -12.96 6.03 -5.51
C VAL A 6 -13.07 6.02 -3.98
N LEU A 7 -14.02 5.27 -3.41
CA LEU A 7 -14.15 5.15 -1.95
C LEU A 7 -12.99 4.35 -1.31
N ARG A 8 -12.43 3.36 -2.02
CA ARG A 8 -11.31 2.53 -1.53
C ARG A 8 -9.98 3.27 -1.58
N ALA A 9 -9.67 3.96 -2.68
CA ALA A 9 -8.51 4.86 -2.78
C ALA A 9 -8.55 5.93 -1.67
N LYS A 10 -9.73 6.52 -1.40
CA LYS A 10 -9.92 7.47 -0.29
C LYS A 10 -9.72 6.86 1.10
N THR A 11 -9.89 5.55 1.28
CA THR A 11 -9.70 4.88 2.59
C THR A 11 -8.25 4.47 2.80
N ALA A 12 -7.57 4.00 1.75
CA ALA A 12 -6.15 3.69 1.74
C ALA A 12 -5.29 4.96 1.99
N ILE A 13 -5.55 6.04 1.25
CA ILE A 13 -4.89 7.35 1.43
C ILE A 13 -5.09 7.90 2.86
N LYS A 14 -6.27 7.69 3.47
CA LYS A 14 -6.60 8.17 4.81
C LYS A 14 -5.95 7.36 5.96
N ARG A 15 -5.59 6.09 5.74
CA ARG A 15 -4.85 5.28 6.73
C ARG A 15 -3.36 5.57 6.72
N VAL A 16 -2.80 5.85 5.54
CA VAL A 16 -1.41 6.27 5.33
C VAL A 16 -1.11 7.61 6.06
N ALA A 17 -2.04 8.57 6.02
CA ALA A 17 -1.89 9.86 6.71
C ALA A 17 -2.00 9.81 8.25
N ALA A 18 -2.57 8.75 8.83
CA ALA A 18 -2.84 8.67 10.27
C ALA A 18 -1.71 8.05 11.12
N ILE A 19 -0.75 7.36 10.49
CA ILE A 19 0.36 6.68 11.21
C ILE A 19 1.69 7.48 11.12
N SER A 20 1.75 8.53 10.31
CA SER A 20 2.98 9.28 10.01
C SER A 20 2.92 10.74 10.45
N ALA A 21 2.63 10.99 11.74
CA ALA A 21 2.81 12.32 12.33
C ALA A 21 4.30 12.65 12.48
N GLY A 22 5.01 12.86 11.37
CA GLY A 22 6.43 13.14 11.41
C GLY A 22 7.22 13.18 10.10
N THR A 23 6.66 12.94 8.92
CA THR A 23 7.34 13.20 7.63
C THR A 23 6.30 13.31 6.53
N MET A 24 6.39 14.33 5.67
CA MET A 24 5.53 14.54 4.49
C MET A 24 5.32 13.24 3.70
N MET A 25 4.07 12.78 3.61
CA MET A 25 3.65 11.75 2.65
C MET A 25 3.63 12.37 1.25
N LEU A 26 4.79 12.47 0.61
CA LEU A 26 4.92 12.92 -0.78
C LEU A 26 5.72 11.88 -1.55
N GLY A 27 5.03 11.14 -2.42
CA GLY A 27 5.60 10.08 -3.26
C GLY A 27 4.64 8.91 -3.47
N ALA A 28 3.42 9.18 -3.93
CA ALA A 28 2.53 8.17 -4.50
C ALA A 28 1.42 8.87 -5.30
N SER A 29 1.75 9.24 -6.53
CA SER A 29 0.76 9.50 -7.57
C SER A 29 1.22 8.83 -8.85
N ALA A 30 1.18 7.50 -8.86
CA ALA A 30 1.08 6.70 -10.08
C ALA A 30 -0.35 6.76 -10.70
N PHE A 31 -1.15 7.77 -10.34
CA PHE A 31 -2.51 7.93 -10.83
C PHE A 31 -2.66 9.34 -11.39
N GLY A 32 -2.88 9.43 -12.70
CA GLY A 32 -2.97 10.68 -13.44
C GLY A 32 -3.85 11.73 -12.76
N MET A 33 -3.41 12.99 -12.85
CA MET A 33 -4.09 14.25 -12.47
C MET A 33 -5.45 14.09 -11.75
N VAL A 34 -5.42 13.79 -10.45
CA VAL A 34 -6.64 13.77 -9.63
C VAL A 34 -7.15 15.22 -9.51
N ALA A 35 -8.34 15.49 -10.05
CA ALA A 35 -9.02 16.76 -9.81
C ALA A 35 -9.31 16.91 -8.31
N ALA A 36 -8.96 18.05 -7.70
CA ALA A 36 -9.33 18.30 -6.31
C ALA A 36 -10.84 18.22 -6.13
N THR A 37 -11.26 17.38 -5.18
CA THR A 37 -12.67 17.13 -4.88
C THR A 37 -13.19 18.03 -3.77
N ASP A 38 -12.32 18.50 -2.87
CA ASP A 38 -12.63 19.50 -1.84
C ASP A 38 -11.39 20.25 -1.33
N LEU A 39 -11.54 21.14 -0.34
CA LEU A 39 -10.44 21.94 0.24
C LEU A 39 -9.48 21.10 1.10
N GLY A 40 -9.85 19.87 1.46
CA GLY A 40 -8.99 18.85 2.07
C GLY A 40 -7.89 18.33 1.13
N ASP A 41 -8.03 18.57 -0.18
CA ASP A 41 -7.09 18.10 -1.20
C ASP A 41 -6.01 19.15 -1.54
N TYR A 42 -6.06 20.37 -0.98
CA TYR A 42 -5.04 21.39 -1.21
C TYR A 42 -3.67 20.92 -0.69
N PRO A 43 -2.57 21.00 -1.47
CA PRO A 43 -2.33 21.87 -2.62
C PRO A 43 -2.74 21.34 -4.00
N ALA A 44 -3.29 20.13 -4.13
CA ALA A 44 -3.80 19.64 -5.41
C ALA A 44 -5.00 20.48 -5.89
N PRO A 45 -5.19 20.66 -7.21
CA PRO A 45 -4.34 20.21 -8.31
C PRO A 45 -3.28 21.27 -8.70
N PHE A 46 -3.03 22.26 -7.84
CA PHE A 46 -2.12 23.36 -8.15
C PHE A 46 -0.64 22.93 -8.08
N VAL A 47 -0.37 21.90 -7.30
CA VAL A 47 0.85 21.08 -7.33
C VAL A 47 0.41 19.63 -7.55
N ALA A 48 1.00 18.95 -8.53
CA ALA A 48 0.76 17.55 -8.85
C ALA A 48 2.12 16.89 -9.16
N ASP A 49 2.35 15.68 -8.65
CA ASP A 49 3.60 14.92 -8.86
C ASP A 49 4.87 15.70 -8.45
N GLY A 50 4.78 16.50 -7.39
CA GLY A 50 5.86 17.40 -6.97
C GLY A 50 6.12 18.57 -7.92
N GLN A 51 5.36 18.70 -9.01
CA GLN A 51 5.49 19.76 -10.00
C GLN A 51 4.39 20.82 -9.87
N TRP A 52 4.75 22.05 -10.20
CA TRP A 52 3.81 23.16 -10.24
C TRP A 52 2.95 23.10 -11.50
N SER A 53 1.63 22.99 -11.32
CA SER A 53 0.65 22.87 -12.43
C SER A 53 -0.38 24.01 -12.45
N GLY A 54 -0.48 24.80 -11.38
CA GLY A 54 -1.47 25.87 -11.24
C GLY A 54 -1.08 27.23 -11.84
N LEU A 55 -2.00 28.19 -11.76
CA LEU A 55 -1.74 29.60 -12.04
C LEU A 55 -2.36 30.47 -10.94
N VAL A 56 -1.58 31.34 -10.31
CA VAL A 56 -2.10 32.32 -9.34
C VAL A 56 -2.47 33.59 -10.08
N VAL A 57 -3.73 34.02 -9.97
CA VAL A 57 -4.23 35.21 -10.68
C VAL A 57 -4.67 36.28 -9.70
N VAL A 58 -4.07 37.46 -9.82
CA VAL A 58 -4.39 38.63 -9.01
C VAL A 58 -5.11 39.68 -9.86
N GLY A 59 -6.10 40.36 -9.30
CA GLY A 59 -6.78 41.45 -10.01
C GLY A 59 -5.83 42.60 -10.35
N SER A 60 -5.95 43.17 -11.55
CA SER A 60 -5.19 44.36 -12.00
C SER A 60 -5.43 45.59 -11.12
N ASN A 61 -6.55 45.63 -10.38
CA ASN A 61 -6.88 46.65 -9.39
C ASN A 61 -6.74 46.16 -7.94
N ALA A 62 -6.07 45.02 -7.71
CA ALA A 62 -5.94 44.44 -6.39
C ALA A 62 -5.09 45.31 -5.46
N ASN A 63 -5.39 45.27 -4.16
CA ASN A 63 -4.64 46.01 -3.17
C ASN A 63 -3.32 45.28 -2.83
N ALA A 64 -2.38 46.01 -2.22
CA ALA A 64 -1.10 45.43 -1.82
C ALA A 64 -1.23 44.19 -0.92
N ALA A 65 -2.28 44.10 -0.10
CA ALA A 65 -2.52 42.93 0.75
C ALA A 65 -2.95 41.69 -0.05
N ASP A 66 -3.69 41.86 -1.16
CA ASP A 66 -4.06 40.76 -2.07
C ASP A 66 -2.81 40.24 -2.80
N ILE A 67 -1.91 41.15 -3.24
CA ILE A 67 -0.62 40.79 -3.87
C ILE A 67 0.29 40.03 -2.89
N VAL A 68 0.36 40.50 -1.63
CA VAL A 68 1.11 39.81 -0.58
C VAL A 68 0.50 38.44 -0.30
N GLY A 69 -0.83 38.34 -0.21
CA GLY A 69 -1.52 37.06 -0.03
C GLY A 69 -1.25 36.07 -1.16
N ALA A 70 -1.27 36.53 -2.42
CA ALA A 70 -0.89 35.72 -3.56
C ALA A 70 0.58 35.25 -3.48
N THR A 71 1.49 36.13 -3.05
CA THR A 71 2.91 35.78 -2.86
C THR A 71 3.09 34.75 -1.74
N ASP A 72 2.33 34.88 -0.65
CA ASP A 72 2.33 33.93 0.47
C ASP A 72 1.86 32.54 0.03
N ILE A 73 0.82 32.46 -0.81
CA ILE A 73 0.33 31.20 -1.40
C ILE A 73 1.37 30.58 -2.34
N VAL A 74 1.97 31.38 -3.24
CA VAL A 74 3.05 30.91 -4.13
C VAL A 74 4.23 30.38 -3.29
N GLY A 75 4.62 31.12 -2.24
CA GLY A 75 5.69 30.70 -1.34
C GLY A 75 5.41 29.35 -0.66
N ARG A 76 4.16 29.05 -0.33
CA ARG A 76 3.77 27.72 0.18
C ARG A 76 3.81 26.66 -0.90
N LEU A 77 3.13 26.87 -2.02
CA LEU A 77 3.05 25.91 -3.11
C LEU A 77 4.43 25.57 -3.72
N THR A 78 5.36 26.52 -3.72
CA THR A 78 6.76 26.27 -4.15
C THR A 78 7.56 25.44 -3.13
N GLN A 79 7.16 25.42 -1.86
CA GLN A 79 7.70 24.47 -0.86
C GLN A 79 7.04 23.09 -0.98
N GLU A 80 5.86 22.99 -1.60
CA GLU A 80 5.18 21.72 -1.91
C GLU A 80 5.61 21.13 -3.26
N ALA A 81 6.16 21.97 -4.15
CA ALA A 81 6.70 21.55 -5.45
C ALA A 81 8.07 20.88 -5.26
N VAL A 82 8.03 19.69 -4.70
CA VAL A 82 9.21 18.90 -4.36
C VAL A 82 9.07 17.48 -4.87
N SER A 83 10.18 16.91 -5.35
CA SER A 83 10.27 15.48 -5.65
C SER A 83 11.04 14.77 -4.54
N ALA A 84 10.68 13.51 -4.29
CA ALA A 84 11.53 12.64 -3.49
C ALA A 84 12.89 12.49 -4.19
N VAL A 85 13.98 12.53 -3.43
CA VAL A 85 15.26 12.02 -3.93
C VAL A 85 15.29 10.55 -3.56
N SER A 86 15.37 9.67 -4.55
CA SER A 86 15.53 8.24 -4.29
C SER A 86 16.80 7.98 -3.49
N GLY A 87 16.63 7.26 -2.37
CA GLY A 87 17.71 6.82 -1.50
C GLY A 87 17.66 7.39 -0.08
N THR A 88 17.75 6.47 0.89
CA THR A 88 18.13 6.69 2.31
C THR A 88 17.08 7.14 3.33
N GLY A 89 15.78 6.96 3.06
CA GLY A 89 14.84 6.71 4.15
C GLY A 89 15.13 5.34 4.76
N ILE A 90 15.76 5.26 5.93
CA ILE A 90 15.89 4.00 6.66
C ILE A 90 14.61 3.85 7.49
N THR A 91 13.78 2.87 7.14
CA THR A 91 12.72 2.39 8.03
C THR A 91 13.40 1.70 9.21
N THR A 92 13.34 2.34 10.37
CA THR A 92 13.83 1.77 11.62
C THR A 92 12.64 1.19 12.37
N VAL A 93 12.64 -0.11 12.58
CA VAL A 93 11.68 -0.80 13.43
C VAL A 93 12.39 -1.09 14.75
N THR A 94 11.85 -0.57 15.85
CA THR A 94 12.33 -0.87 17.21
C THR A 94 11.32 -1.80 17.88
N GLY A 95 11.78 -2.95 18.36
CA GLY A 95 10.91 -3.97 18.97
C GLY A 95 10.10 -4.80 17.97
N GLY A 96 10.51 -4.76 16.70
CA GLY A 96 10.02 -5.58 15.60
C GLY A 96 11.12 -5.73 14.54
N VAL A 97 10.87 -6.52 13.51
CA VAL A 97 11.82 -6.81 12.42
C VAL A 97 11.32 -6.23 11.09
N ALA A 98 12.25 -5.90 10.21
CA ALA A 98 11.96 -5.49 8.83
C ALA A 98 12.83 -6.29 7.86
N GLY A 99 12.26 -6.61 6.69
CA GLY A 99 12.94 -7.29 5.61
C GLY A 99 12.45 -6.80 4.24
N LYS A 100 13.05 -7.31 3.18
CA LYS A 100 12.73 -7.00 1.78
C LYS A 100 12.32 -8.30 1.09
N ALA A 101 11.05 -8.41 0.71
CA ALA A 101 10.55 -9.55 -0.05
C ALA A 101 10.72 -9.32 -1.55
N VAL A 102 11.21 -10.34 -2.25
CA VAL A 102 11.19 -10.41 -3.72
C VAL A 102 9.79 -10.83 -4.15
N PHE A 103 9.29 -10.27 -5.25
CA PHE A 103 7.97 -10.66 -5.75
C PHE A 103 7.94 -12.15 -6.14
N SER A 104 6.81 -12.81 -5.90
CA SER A 104 6.59 -14.25 -6.08
C SER A 104 7.50 -15.15 -5.25
N GLU A 105 8.11 -14.63 -4.18
CA GLU A 105 8.87 -15.40 -3.21
C GLU A 105 8.26 -15.22 -1.82
N GLY A 106 8.40 -16.23 -0.97
CA GLY A 106 7.94 -16.13 0.41
C GLY A 106 8.68 -15.02 1.16
N ILE A 107 7.94 -14.21 1.92
CA ILE A 107 8.50 -13.08 2.68
C ILE A 107 9.57 -13.50 3.69
N ALA A 108 9.54 -14.77 4.08
CA ALA A 108 10.47 -15.40 5.02
C ALA A 108 11.31 -16.53 4.38
N ASN A 109 11.53 -16.47 3.07
CA ASN A 109 12.36 -17.46 2.38
C ASN A 109 13.82 -17.32 2.81
N SER A 110 14.32 -18.30 3.57
CA SER A 110 15.69 -18.29 4.13
C SER A 110 16.80 -18.45 3.09
N SER A 111 16.46 -18.78 1.84
CA SER A 111 17.42 -18.87 0.74
C SER A 111 17.68 -17.51 0.08
N ILE A 112 16.85 -16.50 0.37
CA ILE A 112 16.93 -15.16 -0.20
C ILE A 112 17.47 -14.21 0.87
N PRO A 113 18.46 -13.35 0.56
CA PRO A 113 18.97 -12.40 1.53
C PRO A 113 17.99 -11.27 1.82
N ASP A 114 18.16 -10.63 2.97
CA ASP A 114 17.39 -9.48 3.44
C ASP A 114 15.89 -9.74 3.70
N THR A 115 15.39 -10.98 3.57
CA THR A 115 14.03 -11.39 3.96
C THR A 115 13.87 -11.38 5.49
N VAL A 116 12.62 -11.44 5.98
CA VAL A 116 12.39 -11.62 7.42
C VAL A 116 12.71 -13.06 7.83
N ASP A 117 13.14 -13.26 9.07
CA ASP A 117 13.36 -14.61 9.58
C ASP A 117 12.04 -15.40 9.63
N TYR A 118 12.12 -16.70 9.35
CA TYR A 118 10.94 -17.57 9.33
C TYR A 118 10.53 -18.05 10.73
N GLU A 119 11.46 -18.02 11.69
CA GLU A 119 11.23 -18.21 13.12
C GLU A 119 11.53 -16.87 13.82
N LEU A 120 10.53 -16.26 14.44
CA LEU A 120 10.63 -14.96 15.10
C LEU A 120 10.42 -15.10 16.61
N GLU A 121 11.45 -14.73 17.38
CA GLU A 121 11.48 -14.82 18.85
C GLU A 121 11.53 -13.41 19.50
N ASP A 122 11.81 -13.33 20.80
CA ASP A 122 11.75 -12.08 21.57
C ASP A 122 12.83 -11.06 21.19
N ASP A 123 13.93 -11.51 20.58
CA ASP A 123 14.97 -10.66 20.00
C ASP A 123 14.55 -10.01 18.68
N ASP A 124 13.63 -10.63 17.94
CA ASP A 124 13.00 -10.05 16.74
C ASP A 124 11.78 -9.18 17.10
N ILE A 125 10.88 -9.72 17.92
CA ILE A 125 9.59 -9.12 18.27
C ILE A 125 9.52 -8.97 19.79
N ALA A 126 9.72 -7.75 20.29
CA ALA A 126 9.87 -7.49 21.72
C ALA A 126 8.62 -7.78 22.58
N SER A 127 7.45 -8.02 21.99
CA SER A 127 6.25 -8.44 22.72
C SER A 127 6.15 -9.94 22.92
N LEU A 128 6.97 -10.75 22.25
CA LEU A 128 7.02 -12.19 22.48
C LEU A 128 7.64 -12.47 23.85
N TYR A 129 6.95 -13.28 24.64
CA TYR A 129 7.41 -13.65 25.97
C TYR A 129 8.49 -14.72 25.89
N ASP A 130 9.67 -14.47 26.46
CA ASP A 130 10.65 -15.50 26.85
C ASP A 130 10.89 -15.43 28.37
N GLY A 131 10.71 -16.56 29.05
CA GLY A 131 10.85 -16.61 30.50
C GLY A 131 10.42 -17.92 31.14
N SER A 132 9.71 -17.82 32.27
CA SER A 132 9.37 -19.02 33.04
C SER A 132 8.02 -18.96 33.71
N ILE A 133 7.32 -20.10 33.69
CA ILE A 133 6.11 -20.33 34.47
C ILE A 133 6.37 -21.28 35.64
N THR A 134 5.46 -21.31 36.61
CA THR A 134 5.47 -22.29 37.70
C THR A 134 4.28 -23.22 37.58
N PHE A 135 4.54 -24.52 37.51
CA PHE A 135 3.52 -25.57 37.57
C PHE A 135 3.95 -26.65 38.56
N ASN A 136 3.04 -27.09 39.44
CA ASN A 136 3.35 -28.08 40.49
C ASN A 136 4.62 -27.73 41.31
N SER A 137 4.76 -26.45 41.71
CA SER A 137 5.93 -25.93 42.43
C SER A 137 7.28 -26.08 41.71
N THR A 138 7.25 -26.37 40.41
CA THR A 138 8.43 -26.48 39.55
C THR A 138 8.40 -25.34 38.53
N SER A 139 9.53 -24.67 38.35
CA SER A 139 9.71 -23.66 37.31
C SER A 139 10.07 -24.32 35.98
N TYR A 140 9.40 -23.90 34.91
CA TYR A 140 9.61 -24.35 33.53
C TYR A 140 9.93 -23.15 32.64
N ASP A 141 10.96 -23.33 31.83
CA ASP A 141 11.36 -22.39 30.78
C ASP A 141 10.36 -22.49 29.63
N VAL A 142 9.92 -21.35 29.14
CA VAL A 142 8.89 -21.22 28.10
C VAL A 142 9.16 -19.99 27.26
N ARG A 143 8.75 -20.05 26.00
CA ARG A 143 8.84 -18.94 25.06
C ARG A 143 7.66 -18.89 24.11
N GLU A 144 7.42 -17.72 23.55
CA GLU A 144 6.50 -17.50 22.44
C GLU A 144 7.27 -17.38 21.13
N LEU A 145 6.67 -17.84 20.04
CA LEU A 145 7.29 -17.89 18.71
C LEU A 145 6.25 -17.55 17.66
N ILE A 146 6.58 -16.67 16.72
CA ILE A 146 5.87 -16.56 15.43
C ILE A 146 6.64 -17.38 14.40
N LEU A 147 5.93 -18.24 13.67
CA LEU A 147 6.50 -19.08 12.62
C LEU A 147 5.83 -18.75 11.29
N LEU A 148 6.64 -18.34 10.32
CA LEU A 148 6.24 -18.06 8.95
C LEU A 148 6.68 -19.21 8.04
N ASN A 149 5.81 -19.60 7.11
CA ASN A 149 6.20 -20.56 6.08
C ASN A 149 7.14 -19.87 5.06
N GLN A 150 8.14 -20.61 4.57
CA GLN A 150 9.14 -20.04 3.66
C GLN A 150 8.63 -19.80 2.24
N ASP A 151 7.50 -20.41 1.87
CA ASP A 151 6.84 -20.25 0.57
C ASP A 151 5.63 -19.30 0.63
N SER A 152 5.17 -18.93 1.84
CA SER A 152 3.97 -18.08 2.03
C SER A 152 3.93 -17.50 3.46
N PRO A 153 3.50 -16.24 3.69
CA PRO A 153 2.99 -15.26 2.73
C PRO A 153 4.02 -14.88 1.66
N SER A 154 3.57 -14.47 0.48
CA SER A 154 4.40 -14.00 -0.64
C SER A 154 3.80 -12.71 -1.19
N VAL A 155 4.62 -11.83 -1.77
CA VAL A 155 4.10 -10.62 -2.42
C VAL A 155 4.02 -10.87 -3.92
N GLU A 156 2.83 -10.73 -4.50
CA GLU A 156 2.56 -11.02 -5.90
C GLU A 156 2.19 -9.75 -6.68
N THR A 157 2.59 -9.70 -7.95
CA THR A 157 2.18 -8.69 -8.92
C THR A 157 1.08 -9.25 -9.84
N SER A 158 0.56 -8.44 -10.76
CA SER A 158 -0.42 -8.94 -11.76
C SER A 158 0.12 -10.03 -12.69
N LEU A 159 1.44 -10.15 -12.86
CA LEU A 159 2.03 -11.19 -13.71
C LEU A 159 2.46 -12.43 -12.92
N THR A 160 2.65 -12.32 -11.61
CA THR A 160 3.01 -13.47 -10.76
C THR A 160 1.79 -14.08 -10.05
N SER A 161 0.73 -13.29 -9.83
CA SER A 161 -0.54 -13.78 -9.30
C SER A 161 -1.34 -14.56 -10.36
N THR A 162 -2.39 -15.23 -9.89
CA THR A 162 -3.42 -15.81 -10.77
C THR A 162 -4.46 -14.79 -11.23
N ASP A 163 -4.37 -13.55 -10.74
CA ASP A 163 -5.32 -12.47 -10.97
C ASP A 163 -4.65 -11.25 -11.61
N ASP A 164 -5.16 -10.84 -12.77
CA ASP A 164 -4.69 -9.66 -13.50
C ASP A 164 -5.19 -8.36 -12.86
N GLU A 165 -6.20 -8.43 -11.97
CA GLU A 165 -6.84 -7.29 -11.31
C GLU A 165 -5.92 -6.53 -10.34
N TYR A 166 -4.67 -6.97 -10.16
CA TYR A 166 -3.65 -6.23 -9.42
C TYR A 166 -3.05 -5.07 -10.23
N LEU A 167 -3.14 -5.10 -11.56
CA LEU A 167 -2.62 -4.05 -12.45
C LEU A 167 -1.13 -3.74 -12.17
N THR A 168 -0.81 -2.50 -11.80
CA THR A 168 0.54 -2.05 -11.44
C THR A 168 0.82 -2.10 -9.93
N ASP A 169 -0.13 -2.57 -9.12
CA ASP A 169 0.06 -2.76 -7.69
C ASP A 169 0.50 -4.21 -7.38
N ALA A 170 1.14 -4.39 -6.23
CA ALA A 170 1.46 -5.69 -5.66
C ALA A 170 0.68 -5.91 -4.35
N TYR A 171 0.36 -7.17 -4.07
CA TYR A 171 -0.39 -7.57 -2.89
C TYR A 171 0.27 -8.77 -2.23
N MET A 172 0.26 -8.79 -0.90
CA MET A 172 0.72 -9.93 -0.14
C MET A 172 -0.37 -11.00 -0.15
N GLU A 173 -0.10 -12.14 -0.76
CA GLU A 173 -0.94 -13.33 -0.76
C GLU A 173 -0.55 -14.28 0.38
N THR A 174 -1.50 -15.07 0.85
CA THR A 174 -1.21 -16.08 1.90
C THR A 174 -1.99 -17.36 1.69
N ASN A 175 -1.35 -18.48 2.02
CA ASN A 175 -1.96 -19.80 2.11
C ASN A 175 -2.38 -20.13 3.55
N LYS A 176 -3.13 -21.22 3.72
CA LYS A 176 -3.44 -21.76 5.05
C LYS A 176 -2.18 -22.22 5.76
N ALA A 177 -2.11 -22.00 7.07
CA ALA A 177 -0.97 -22.33 7.93
C ALA A 177 0.37 -21.68 7.53
N ALA A 178 0.31 -20.62 6.71
CA ALA A 178 1.46 -19.79 6.35
C ALA A 178 1.93 -18.92 7.53
N MET A 179 0.99 -18.46 8.36
CA MET A 179 1.24 -17.67 9.56
C MET A 179 0.81 -18.44 10.79
N GLN A 180 1.74 -18.61 11.74
CA GLN A 180 1.51 -19.39 12.95
C GLN A 180 2.10 -18.69 14.18
N TYR A 181 1.48 -18.94 15.33
CA TYR A 181 1.99 -18.50 16.63
C TYR A 181 1.97 -19.68 17.59
N PHE A 182 3.01 -19.81 18.41
CA PHE A 182 3.17 -20.90 19.36
C PHE A 182 3.59 -20.39 20.74
N TYR A 183 3.09 -21.08 21.77
CA TYR A 183 3.61 -21.03 23.13
C TYR A 183 4.31 -22.37 23.42
N LEU A 184 5.63 -22.32 23.59
CA LEU A 184 6.49 -23.49 23.67
C LEU A 184 7.06 -23.66 25.08
N PHE A 185 7.32 -24.92 25.44
CA PHE A 185 7.99 -25.28 26.70
C PHE A 185 9.41 -25.75 26.41
N ASP A 186 10.42 -24.92 26.63
CA ASP A 186 11.83 -25.28 26.36
C ASP A 186 12.42 -26.23 27.41
N LYS A 187 11.66 -26.49 28.47
CA LYS A 187 11.95 -27.52 29.46
C LYS A 187 10.94 -28.65 29.37
N THR A 188 11.43 -29.88 29.51
CA THR A 188 10.58 -31.09 29.59
C THR A 188 9.49 -30.92 30.64
N ILE A 189 8.24 -31.01 30.19
CA ILE A 189 7.04 -30.84 31.03
C ILE A 189 5.98 -31.88 30.68
N ASN A 190 5.13 -32.21 31.64
CA ASN A 190 3.86 -32.92 31.45
C ASN A 190 2.75 -32.15 32.16
N ILE A 191 1.79 -31.63 31.42
CA ILE A 191 0.71 -30.79 31.97
C ILE A 191 -0.60 -31.56 32.22
N ALA A 192 -0.61 -32.89 32.11
CA ALA A 192 -1.80 -33.72 32.37
C ALA A 192 -2.38 -33.57 33.79
N GLY A 193 -1.59 -33.06 34.73
CA GLY A 193 -2.00 -32.80 36.12
C GLY A 193 -2.72 -31.46 36.34
N ALA A 194 -2.97 -30.67 35.29
CA ALA A 194 -3.68 -29.41 35.40
C ALA A 194 -5.09 -29.62 35.98
N SER A 195 -5.46 -28.76 36.94
CA SER A 195 -6.76 -28.79 37.62
C SER A 195 -7.20 -27.38 38.02
N THR A 196 -8.44 -27.21 38.49
CA THR A 196 -8.90 -25.92 39.02
C THR A 196 -8.09 -25.45 40.23
N THR A 197 -7.53 -26.37 41.02
CA THR A 197 -6.71 -26.05 42.20
C THR A 197 -5.21 -25.97 41.90
N VAL A 198 -4.76 -26.58 40.81
CA VAL A 198 -3.37 -26.55 40.33
C VAL A 198 -3.38 -26.29 38.82
N PRO A 199 -3.74 -25.07 38.40
CA PRO A 199 -3.82 -24.72 36.99
C PRO A 199 -2.42 -24.56 36.37
N VAL A 200 -2.34 -24.67 35.05
CA VAL A 200 -1.23 -24.08 34.27
C VAL A 200 -1.67 -22.70 33.84
N LYS A 201 -0.94 -21.67 34.29
CA LYS A 201 -1.19 -20.28 33.90
C LYS A 201 -0.19 -19.89 32.82
N ILE A 202 -0.68 -19.43 31.68
CA ILE A 202 0.11 -18.89 30.58
C ILE A 202 -0.53 -17.59 30.11
N ASP A 203 0.28 -16.69 29.58
CA ASP A 203 -0.21 -15.62 28.73
C ASP A 203 -0.06 -16.11 27.28
N PHE A 204 -1.11 -15.99 26.48
CA PHE A 204 -1.18 -16.47 25.11
C PHE A 204 -1.80 -15.37 24.25
N LEU A 205 -1.02 -14.84 23.30
CA LEU A 205 -1.39 -13.67 22.49
C LEU A 205 -1.85 -12.47 23.36
N GLY A 206 -1.14 -12.23 24.47
CA GLY A 206 -1.45 -11.14 25.39
C GLY A 206 -2.69 -11.34 26.28
N LYS A 207 -3.30 -12.54 26.26
CA LYS A 207 -4.43 -12.90 27.13
C LYS A 207 -4.03 -14.00 28.11
N SER A 208 -4.44 -13.85 29.37
CA SER A 208 -4.19 -14.87 30.39
C SER A 208 -5.11 -16.08 30.17
N LEU A 209 -4.52 -17.25 29.98
CA LEU A 209 -5.19 -18.54 29.96
C LEU A 209 -4.87 -19.32 31.23
N LYS A 210 -5.91 -19.76 31.95
CA LYS A 210 -5.77 -20.65 33.10
C LYS A 210 -6.25 -22.05 32.73
N ILE A 211 -5.32 -22.92 32.32
CA ILE A 211 -5.62 -24.30 31.94
C ILE A 211 -5.94 -25.13 33.18
N VAL A 212 -7.15 -25.67 33.25
CA VAL A 212 -7.71 -26.39 34.40
C VAL A 212 -8.04 -27.86 34.11
N SER A 213 -7.87 -28.31 32.88
CA SER A 213 -8.00 -29.72 32.50
C SER A 213 -7.24 -29.97 31.20
N VAL A 214 -6.61 -31.13 31.07
CA VAL A 214 -5.83 -31.50 29.88
C VAL A 214 -6.18 -32.92 29.44
N THR A 215 -6.31 -33.10 28.13
CA THR A 215 -6.37 -34.38 27.45
C THR A 215 -5.18 -34.51 26.48
N ALA A 216 -5.04 -35.65 25.80
CA ALA A 216 -3.94 -35.82 24.84
C ALA A 216 -3.99 -34.85 23.64
N THR A 217 -5.19 -34.36 23.29
CA THR A 217 -5.45 -33.59 22.05
C THR A 217 -6.18 -32.27 22.32
N GLY A 218 -6.21 -31.80 23.56
CA GLY A 218 -7.01 -30.64 23.95
C GLY A 218 -6.94 -30.32 25.43
N PHE A 219 -7.46 -29.16 25.82
CA PHE A 219 -7.48 -28.68 27.19
C PHE A 219 -8.74 -27.85 27.47
N THR A 220 -9.12 -27.71 28.75
CA THR A 220 -10.12 -26.74 29.20
C THR A 220 -9.39 -25.62 29.93
N ALA A 221 -9.69 -24.37 29.58
CA ALA A 221 -9.09 -23.20 30.20
C ALA A 221 -10.16 -22.19 30.62
N TYR A 222 -9.85 -21.41 31.65
CA TYR A 222 -10.57 -20.17 31.91
C TYR A 222 -9.96 -19.06 31.06
N VAL A 223 -10.83 -18.35 30.33
CA VAL A 223 -10.47 -17.43 29.23
C VAL A 223 -11.05 -16.02 29.38
N GLY A 224 -11.99 -15.85 30.32
CA GLY A 224 -12.55 -14.53 30.65
C GLY A 224 -11.66 -13.73 31.61
N ASP A 225 -12.10 -12.53 31.96
CA ASP A 225 -11.39 -11.64 32.88
C ASP A 225 -11.57 -12.09 34.34
N GLU A 226 -10.49 -12.07 35.13
CA GLU A 226 -10.51 -12.45 36.55
C GLU A 226 -10.84 -11.25 37.46
N TYR A 227 -11.85 -11.41 38.31
CA TYR A 227 -12.29 -10.39 39.27
C TYR A 227 -12.42 -10.95 40.68
N PHE A 228 -11.73 -10.33 41.63
CA PHE A 228 -11.95 -10.58 43.06
C PHE A 228 -13.02 -9.63 43.60
N LEU A 229 -14.12 -10.19 44.10
CA LEU A 229 -15.24 -9.43 44.64
C LEU A 229 -15.55 -9.86 46.08
N ASN A 230 -15.73 -8.89 46.98
CA ASN A 230 -16.40 -9.14 48.26
C ASN A 230 -17.91 -9.07 48.07
N VAL A 231 -18.68 -9.62 49.01
CA VAL A 231 -20.13 -9.51 48.97
C VAL A 231 -20.56 -8.04 49.03
N GLY A 232 -21.30 -7.61 48.01
CA GLY A 232 -21.73 -6.24 47.78
C GLY A 232 -20.90 -5.48 46.75
N ASP A 233 -19.71 -5.99 46.39
CA ASP A 233 -18.89 -5.41 45.33
C ASP A 233 -19.49 -5.70 43.95
N SER A 234 -19.26 -4.78 43.02
CA SER A 234 -19.72 -4.89 41.64
C SER A 234 -18.59 -4.62 40.66
N VAL A 235 -18.65 -5.28 39.50
CA VAL A 235 -17.82 -5.03 38.33
C VAL A 235 -18.71 -4.83 37.11
N THR A 236 -18.22 -4.11 36.10
CA THR A 236 -18.92 -3.96 34.82
C THR A 236 -18.13 -4.65 33.71
N VAL A 237 -18.76 -5.60 33.02
CA VAL A 237 -18.22 -6.33 31.88
C VAL A 237 -19.27 -6.29 30.77
N ASN A 238 -18.88 -5.90 29.55
CA ASN A 238 -19.78 -5.77 28.39
C ASN A 238 -21.07 -5.00 28.72
N GLU A 239 -20.95 -3.84 29.39
CA GLU A 239 -22.05 -2.98 29.84
C GLU A 239 -23.02 -3.61 30.87
N LYS A 240 -22.76 -4.84 31.34
CA LYS A 240 -23.54 -5.49 32.39
C LYS A 240 -22.86 -5.28 33.74
N VAL A 241 -23.64 -4.91 34.75
CA VAL A 241 -23.14 -4.75 36.14
C VAL A 241 -23.33 -6.08 36.87
N ILE A 242 -22.23 -6.76 37.18
CA ILE A 242 -22.21 -7.99 37.97
C ILE A 242 -21.94 -7.62 39.42
N THR A 243 -22.85 -7.98 40.33
CA THR A 243 -22.69 -7.78 41.78
C THR A 243 -22.65 -9.11 42.51
N LEU A 244 -21.64 -9.35 43.34
CA LEU A 244 -21.61 -10.53 44.20
C LEU A 244 -22.57 -10.32 45.37
N GLN A 245 -23.66 -11.08 45.41
CA GLN A 245 -24.70 -10.95 46.45
C GLN A 245 -24.41 -11.84 47.66
N ASN A 246 -23.83 -13.02 47.44
CA ASN A 246 -23.51 -13.94 48.52
C ASN A 246 -22.58 -15.07 48.08
N VAL A 247 -21.98 -15.75 49.06
CA VAL A 247 -21.24 -16.99 48.90
C VAL A 247 -21.88 -18.05 49.81
N ALA A 248 -22.20 -19.22 49.27
CA ALA A 248 -22.73 -20.33 50.05
C ALA A 248 -21.63 -21.00 50.89
N SER A 249 -22.02 -21.64 52.00
CA SER A 249 -21.08 -22.47 52.77
C SER A 249 -20.83 -23.79 52.06
N CYS A 250 -19.57 -24.21 51.91
CA CYS A 250 -19.22 -25.52 51.39
C CYS A 250 -17.94 -26.06 52.05
N THR A 251 -17.64 -27.34 51.84
CA THR A 251 -16.47 -28.00 52.41
C THR A 251 -15.19 -27.84 51.58
N THR A 252 -15.34 -27.48 50.30
CA THR A 252 -14.24 -27.36 49.32
C THR A 252 -14.58 -26.23 48.35
N SER A 253 -13.71 -25.22 48.27
CA SER A 253 -13.80 -24.14 47.28
C SER A 253 -13.61 -24.69 45.85
N PRO A 254 -14.31 -24.14 44.84
CA PRO A 254 -15.29 -23.06 44.92
C PRO A 254 -16.68 -23.52 45.42
N CYS A 255 -17.31 -22.69 46.25
CA CYS A 255 -18.71 -22.83 46.67
C CYS A 255 -19.66 -22.18 45.65
N ASN A 256 -20.94 -22.53 45.69
CA ASN A 256 -21.96 -21.80 44.93
C ASN A 256 -22.02 -20.34 45.39
N ILE A 257 -22.24 -19.43 44.45
CA ILE A 257 -22.41 -18.00 44.72
C ILE A 257 -23.79 -17.53 44.28
N ILE A 258 -24.22 -16.38 44.79
CA ILE A 258 -25.38 -15.65 44.27
C ILE A 258 -24.85 -14.37 43.64
N VAL A 259 -25.19 -14.13 42.38
CA VAL A 259 -24.84 -12.91 41.65
C VAL A 259 -26.11 -12.18 41.19
N ASP A 260 -25.99 -10.88 41.00
CA ASP A 260 -26.97 -10.04 40.32
C ASP A 260 -26.31 -9.43 39.08
N VAL A 261 -26.76 -9.81 37.89
CA VAL A 261 -26.26 -9.29 36.61
C VAL A 261 -27.30 -8.37 36.01
N SER A 262 -27.12 -7.06 36.21
CA SER A 262 -28.04 -6.00 35.74
C SER A 262 -29.52 -6.26 36.08
N GLY A 263 -29.81 -6.74 37.30
CA GLY A 263 -31.16 -6.99 37.80
C GLY A 263 -31.59 -8.46 37.74
N THR A 264 -30.85 -9.32 37.04
CA THR A 264 -31.10 -10.77 36.96
C THR A 264 -30.27 -11.47 38.03
N LYS A 265 -30.95 -12.00 39.05
CA LYS A 265 -30.31 -12.72 40.18
C LYS A 265 -30.31 -14.22 39.94
N GLU A 266 -29.14 -14.83 40.00
CA GLU A 266 -28.98 -16.27 39.83
C GLU A 266 -27.98 -16.87 40.83
N THR A 267 -28.13 -18.18 41.06
CA THR A 267 -27.12 -18.96 41.78
C THR A 267 -26.19 -19.60 40.75
N VAL A 268 -24.89 -19.34 40.84
CA VAL A 268 -23.89 -19.89 39.92
C VAL A 268 -23.13 -21.01 40.63
N SER A 269 -23.03 -22.16 39.96
CA SER A 269 -22.28 -23.34 40.43
C SER A 269 -21.30 -23.82 39.36
N GLY A 270 -20.02 -23.46 39.52
CA GLY A 270 -19.03 -23.68 38.45
C GLY A 270 -19.17 -22.59 37.39
N THR A 271 -19.54 -22.96 36.17
CA THR A 271 -19.72 -22.06 35.02
C THR A 271 -21.19 -21.99 34.62
N GLU A 272 -21.77 -20.79 34.59
CA GLU A 272 -23.15 -20.57 34.15
C GLU A 272 -23.27 -19.24 33.38
N THR A 273 -24.20 -19.19 32.42
CA THR A 273 -24.55 -17.94 31.73
C THR A 273 -25.67 -17.21 32.47
N VAL A 274 -25.42 -15.98 32.90
CA VAL A 274 -26.39 -15.11 33.56
C VAL A 274 -26.53 -13.82 32.77
N ASN A 275 -27.71 -13.59 32.19
CA ASN A 275 -28.01 -12.38 31.40
C ASN A 275 -26.98 -12.11 30.27
N GLU A 276 -26.71 -13.15 29.48
CA GLU A 276 -25.80 -13.15 28.31
C GLU A 276 -24.30 -13.09 28.63
N ILE A 277 -23.93 -13.11 29.92
CA ILE A 277 -22.54 -13.16 30.36
C ILE A 277 -22.27 -14.52 31.00
N GLU A 278 -21.17 -15.15 30.61
CA GLU A 278 -20.70 -16.37 31.26
C GLU A 278 -19.88 -16.02 32.51
N ILE A 279 -20.17 -16.70 33.62
CA ILE A 279 -19.49 -16.52 34.90
C ILE A 279 -19.00 -17.88 35.36
N THR A 280 -17.68 -18.02 35.54
CA THR A 280 -17.06 -19.17 36.19
C THR A 280 -16.59 -18.79 37.59
N VAL A 281 -16.97 -19.58 38.60
CA VAL A 281 -16.49 -19.41 39.98
C VAL A 281 -15.15 -20.11 40.12
N ASP A 282 -14.08 -19.34 40.26
CA ASP A 282 -12.72 -19.87 40.37
C ASP A 282 -12.39 -20.24 41.82
N GLU A 283 -12.56 -19.28 42.72
CA GLU A 283 -12.29 -19.46 44.14
C GLU A 283 -13.35 -18.75 44.98
N THR A 284 -13.66 -19.29 46.16
CA THR A 284 -14.56 -18.65 47.11
C THR A 284 -14.01 -18.71 48.52
N PHE A 285 -14.27 -17.67 49.29
CA PHE A 285 -14.04 -17.63 50.72
C PHE A 285 -15.36 -17.40 51.45
N TYR A 286 -15.71 -18.34 52.34
CA TYR A 286 -16.89 -18.26 53.18
C TYR A 286 -16.51 -17.96 54.64
N SER A 287 -17.22 -17.00 55.23
CA SER A 287 -17.21 -16.71 56.67
C SER A 287 -18.65 -16.60 57.18
N ASP A 288 -18.83 -16.80 58.49
CA ASP A 288 -20.10 -16.54 59.17
C ASP A 288 -20.50 -15.06 59.06
N ALA A 289 -19.52 -14.16 58.99
CA ALA A 289 -19.75 -12.74 58.72
C ALA A 289 -19.90 -12.50 57.20
N THR A 290 -21.09 -12.09 56.75
CA THR A 290 -21.37 -11.85 55.32
C THR A 290 -20.39 -10.87 54.67
N ALA A 291 -19.95 -9.84 55.40
CA ALA A 291 -19.03 -8.82 54.89
C ALA A 291 -17.60 -9.35 54.66
N GLU A 292 -17.26 -10.52 55.20
CA GLU A 292 -15.96 -11.17 55.00
C GLU A 292 -16.01 -12.20 53.86
N ARG A 293 -17.17 -12.44 53.25
CA ARG A 293 -17.31 -13.39 52.14
C ARG A 293 -16.81 -12.76 50.85
N SER A 294 -16.09 -13.55 50.06
CA SER A 294 -15.59 -13.12 48.76
C SER A 294 -15.53 -14.27 47.75
N ALA A 295 -15.45 -13.92 46.48
CA ALA A 295 -15.23 -14.86 45.39
C ALA A 295 -14.32 -14.25 44.32
N THR A 296 -13.49 -15.09 43.72
CA THR A 296 -12.79 -14.81 42.48
C THR A 296 -13.62 -15.39 41.34
N LEU A 297 -14.05 -14.53 40.42
CA LEU A 297 -14.89 -14.87 39.28
C LEU A 297 -14.09 -14.69 37.99
N ILE A 298 -14.27 -15.60 37.05
CA ILE A 298 -13.88 -15.41 35.65
C ILE A 298 -15.14 -15.01 34.89
N VAL A 299 -15.11 -13.85 34.21
CA VAL A 299 -16.30 -13.25 33.61
C VAL A 299 -16.00 -12.81 32.18
N GLY A 300 -16.87 -13.15 31.24
CA GLY A 300 -16.73 -12.75 29.83
C GLY A 300 -17.90 -13.22 28.97
N GLU A 301 -17.82 -13.02 27.65
CA GLU A 301 -18.71 -13.73 26.72
C GLU A 301 -18.45 -15.24 26.77
N GLN A 302 -17.18 -15.60 26.96
CA GLN A 302 -16.69 -16.94 27.28
C GLN A 302 -15.86 -16.80 28.55
N ALA A 303 -16.14 -17.64 29.55
CA ALA A 303 -15.39 -17.67 30.81
C ALA A 303 -14.62 -18.97 30.98
N SER A 304 -15.14 -20.09 30.49
CA SER A 304 -14.47 -21.40 30.52
C SER A 304 -14.73 -22.19 29.24
N GLU A 305 -13.68 -22.47 28.47
CA GLU A 305 -13.79 -23.12 27.17
C GLU A 305 -12.91 -24.36 27.07
N THR A 306 -13.35 -25.31 26.24
CA THR A 306 -12.58 -26.52 25.92
C THR A 306 -12.15 -26.48 24.47
N TYR A 307 -10.83 -26.57 24.25
CA TYR A 307 -10.21 -26.52 22.94
C TYR A 307 -9.54 -27.84 22.61
N THR A 308 -9.67 -28.26 21.36
CA THR A 308 -9.04 -29.43 20.76
C THR A 308 -8.34 -29.04 19.46
N ASN A 309 -7.48 -29.92 18.94
CA ASN A 309 -6.71 -29.61 17.75
C ASN A 309 -7.60 -29.33 16.52
N ASN A 310 -7.29 -28.26 15.79
CA ASN A 310 -8.07 -27.71 14.67
C ASN A 310 -9.45 -27.17 15.04
N ASP A 311 -9.75 -27.00 16.33
CA ASP A 311 -10.90 -26.19 16.71
C ASP A 311 -10.72 -24.76 16.21
N GLU A 312 -11.84 -24.15 15.84
CA GLU A 312 -11.92 -22.74 15.50
C GLU A 312 -11.38 -21.90 16.65
N TYR A 313 -10.47 -20.97 16.35
CA TYR A 313 -10.07 -19.94 17.30
C TYR A 313 -11.14 -18.85 17.24
N VAL A 314 -12.25 -19.13 17.93
CA VAL A 314 -13.50 -18.38 17.84
C VAL A 314 -13.38 -16.96 18.41
N ASP A 315 -12.34 -16.74 19.21
CA ASP A 315 -12.10 -15.54 19.99
C ASP A 315 -11.54 -14.37 19.19
N TYR A 316 -11.59 -14.36 17.84
CA TYR A 316 -11.55 -13.13 17.03
C TYR A 316 -11.60 -13.39 15.52
N CYS A 317 -12.32 -12.52 14.81
CA CYS A 317 -11.79 -11.93 13.59
C CYS A 317 -10.88 -10.79 14.04
N ALA A 318 -9.66 -10.69 13.53
CA ALA A 318 -8.79 -9.59 13.94
C ALA A 318 -9.48 -8.24 13.71
N THR A 319 -9.25 -7.27 14.61
CA THR A 319 -10.08 -6.06 14.65
C THR A 319 -9.75 -5.05 13.56
N LYS A 320 -8.53 -5.10 13.04
CA LYS A 320 -8.01 -4.15 12.05
C LYS A 320 -8.11 -4.70 10.63
N TRP A 321 -7.67 -5.93 10.41
CA TRP A 321 -7.81 -6.70 9.19
C TRP A 321 -8.38 -8.10 9.48
N ALA A 322 -9.33 -8.53 8.66
CA ALA A 322 -9.86 -9.89 8.66
C ALA A 322 -10.36 -10.20 7.25
N THR A 323 -10.46 -11.49 6.90
CA THR A 323 -11.04 -11.86 5.62
C THR A 323 -12.49 -11.36 5.52
N PRO A 324 -13.00 -11.06 4.30
CA PRO A 324 -14.38 -10.60 4.13
C PRO A 324 -15.45 -11.54 4.70
N ASN A 325 -15.11 -12.83 4.86
CA ASN A 325 -16.02 -13.87 5.33
C ASN A 325 -15.86 -14.21 6.81
N CYS A 326 -14.85 -13.64 7.49
CA CYS A 326 -14.57 -13.96 8.87
C CYS A 326 -15.76 -13.66 9.77
N LYS A 327 -16.13 -14.65 10.59
CA LYS A 327 -17.22 -14.57 11.55
C LYS A 327 -17.03 -15.62 12.64
N LYS A 328 -17.78 -15.50 13.73
CA LYS A 328 -17.72 -16.44 14.88
C LYS A 328 -17.89 -17.92 14.49
N THR A 329 -18.59 -18.24 13.39
CA THR A 329 -18.80 -19.63 12.93
C THR A 329 -17.82 -20.10 11.85
N ASP A 330 -16.91 -19.22 11.45
CA ASP A 330 -15.91 -19.44 10.39
C ASP A 330 -14.78 -18.41 10.59
N PRO A 331 -14.01 -18.53 11.71
CA PRO A 331 -12.96 -17.58 12.01
C PRO A 331 -11.71 -17.86 11.17
N ASP A 332 -10.87 -16.82 11.05
CA ASP A 332 -9.65 -16.85 10.26
C ASP A 332 -8.52 -17.68 10.89
N TRP A 333 -8.67 -18.16 12.13
CA TRP A 333 -7.61 -18.84 12.87
C TRP A 333 -8.10 -20.15 13.47
N LYS A 334 -7.21 -21.13 13.59
CA LYS A 334 -7.47 -22.43 14.22
C LYS A 334 -6.41 -22.79 15.25
N TRP A 335 -6.85 -23.45 16.31
CA TRP A 335 -5.99 -24.03 17.32
C TRP A 335 -5.08 -25.12 16.75
N VAL A 336 -3.84 -25.09 17.21
CA VAL A 336 -2.81 -26.11 17.00
C VAL A 336 -2.45 -26.69 18.37
N ILE A 337 -2.97 -27.90 18.65
CA ILE A 337 -2.82 -28.53 19.97
C ILE A 337 -2.35 -29.98 19.82
N GLY A 338 -1.29 -30.35 20.54
CA GLY A 338 -0.72 -31.70 20.48
C GLY A 338 0.05 -32.08 21.74
N GLY A 339 0.17 -33.39 22.00
CA GLY A 339 1.15 -33.96 22.92
C GLY A 339 1.14 -33.48 24.38
N LEU A 340 0.06 -32.85 24.86
CA LEU A 340 0.02 -32.19 26.17
C LEU A 340 0.18 -33.14 27.38
N THR A 341 -0.03 -34.45 27.19
CA THR A 341 0.13 -35.48 28.23
C THR A 341 1.48 -36.19 28.16
N SER A 342 2.31 -35.86 27.18
CA SER A 342 3.68 -36.35 27.06
C SER A 342 4.59 -35.65 28.07
N ASN A 343 5.71 -36.28 28.40
CA ASN A 343 6.77 -35.67 29.19
C ASN A 343 7.96 -35.35 28.27
N ALA A 344 7.86 -34.23 27.55
CA ALA A 344 8.82 -33.81 26.54
C ALA A 344 9.00 -32.28 26.54
N VAL A 345 10.05 -31.81 25.86
CA VAL A 345 10.20 -30.40 25.47
C VAL A 345 9.17 -30.12 24.38
N GLY A 346 8.60 -28.92 24.35
CA GLY A 346 7.64 -28.49 23.34
C GLY A 346 8.27 -28.33 21.95
N ASP A 347 7.44 -28.37 20.92
CA ASP A 347 7.84 -28.26 19.51
C ASP A 347 6.66 -27.67 18.70
N THR A 348 6.97 -27.05 17.57
CA THR A 348 6.01 -26.57 16.55
C THR A 348 5.51 -27.71 15.65
N ASN A 349 6.24 -28.83 15.59
CA ASN A 349 5.86 -29.98 14.77
C ASN A 349 4.70 -30.79 15.37
N GLN A 350 3.50 -30.59 14.84
CA GLN A 350 2.28 -31.32 15.24
C GLN A 350 2.32 -32.84 15.03
N SER A 351 3.24 -33.35 14.21
CA SER A 351 3.41 -34.81 14.04
C SER A 351 4.24 -35.45 15.15
N SER A 352 4.89 -34.63 15.98
CA SER A 352 5.61 -35.08 17.16
C SER A 352 4.64 -35.44 18.30
N SER A 353 5.17 -36.08 19.34
CA SER A 353 4.41 -36.29 20.59
C SER A 353 4.68 -35.19 21.63
N ALA A 354 5.41 -34.14 21.27
CA ALA A 354 5.75 -33.04 22.16
C ALA A 354 4.52 -32.19 22.50
N PRO A 355 4.47 -31.56 23.70
CA PRO A 355 3.47 -30.56 24.01
C PRO A 355 3.53 -29.39 23.02
N THR A 356 2.40 -29.09 22.38
CA THR A 356 2.26 -27.98 21.44
C THR A 356 0.97 -27.24 21.77
N ILE A 357 1.06 -25.92 21.95
CA ILE A 357 -0.08 -25.00 22.06
C ILE A 357 0.22 -23.84 21.11
N GLY A 358 -0.63 -23.63 20.12
CA GLY A 358 -0.46 -22.57 19.13
C GLY A 358 -1.72 -22.32 18.33
N ILE A 359 -1.62 -21.45 17.35
CA ILE A 359 -2.64 -21.17 16.34
C ILE A 359 -2.02 -21.05 14.95
N LYS A 360 -2.84 -21.23 13.94
CA LYS A 360 -2.48 -21.05 12.53
C LYS A 360 -3.61 -20.36 11.78
N ASN A 361 -3.27 -19.56 10.78
CA ASN A 361 -4.27 -19.00 9.90
C ASN A 361 -4.98 -20.12 9.10
N ASP A 362 -6.30 -20.03 8.92
CA ASP A 362 -7.14 -20.99 8.19
C ASP A 362 -7.84 -20.35 6.98
N TYR A 363 -7.26 -19.30 6.43
CA TYR A 363 -7.71 -18.64 5.21
C TYR A 363 -6.66 -18.70 4.10
N VAL A 364 -7.11 -18.42 2.89
CA VAL A 364 -6.29 -18.15 1.71
C VAL A 364 -6.67 -16.77 1.22
N THR A 365 -5.70 -15.98 0.79
CA THR A 365 -5.93 -14.81 -0.05
C THR A 365 -4.99 -14.91 -1.23
N ASN A 366 -5.53 -15.19 -2.41
CA ASN A 366 -4.72 -15.44 -3.61
C ASN A 366 -5.29 -14.80 -4.88
N ASP A 367 -6.24 -13.88 -4.71
CA ASP A 367 -6.81 -13.06 -5.76
C ASP A 367 -7.34 -11.73 -5.18
N TYR A 368 -7.72 -10.78 -6.03
CA TYR A 368 -8.19 -9.47 -5.59
C TYR A 368 -9.50 -9.52 -4.79
N LYS A 369 -10.32 -10.57 -4.99
CA LYS A 369 -11.64 -10.73 -4.38
C LYS A 369 -11.52 -11.17 -2.92
N ASP A 370 -10.42 -11.84 -2.57
CA ASP A 370 -10.09 -12.25 -1.21
C ASP A 370 -9.60 -11.10 -0.32
N ASN A 371 -9.38 -9.91 -0.90
CA ASN A 371 -8.87 -8.72 -0.20
C ASN A 371 -7.50 -8.93 0.46
N PRO A 372 -6.47 -9.36 -0.30
CA PRO A 372 -5.09 -9.50 0.18
C PRO A 372 -4.53 -8.14 0.62
N VAL A 373 -3.47 -8.18 1.41
CA VAL A 373 -2.85 -6.98 2.00
C VAL A 373 -2.05 -6.22 0.95
N GLY A 374 -2.44 -4.98 0.66
CA GLY A 374 -1.69 -4.09 -0.23
C GLY A 374 -0.67 -3.22 0.51
N VAL A 375 -0.02 -2.31 -0.22
CA VAL A 375 0.93 -1.33 0.34
C VAL A 375 0.28 -0.47 1.44
N GLY A 376 0.94 -0.36 2.58
CA GLY A 376 0.48 0.34 3.78
C GLY A 376 -0.49 -0.46 4.66
N GLU A 377 -0.83 -1.70 4.30
CA GLU A 377 -1.76 -2.55 5.05
C GLU A 377 -1.03 -3.71 5.76
N CYS A 378 -1.74 -4.40 6.66
CA CYS A 378 -1.18 -5.49 7.46
C CYS A 378 -2.16 -6.66 7.63
N TYR A 379 -1.62 -7.87 7.71
CA TYR A 379 -2.30 -9.02 8.32
C TYR A 379 -2.13 -8.94 9.84
N ASP A 380 -3.21 -9.22 10.56
CA ASP A 380 -3.24 -9.16 12.01
C ASP A 380 -3.34 -10.57 12.63
N PHE A 381 -2.56 -10.77 13.69
CA PHE A 381 -2.73 -11.90 14.60
C PHE A 381 -3.88 -11.61 15.59
N PRO A 382 -4.52 -12.65 16.15
CA PRO A 382 -5.59 -12.45 17.13
C PRO A 382 -5.16 -11.61 18.33
N ASN A 383 -6.12 -10.91 18.93
CA ASN A 383 -5.92 -9.93 20.02
C ASN A 383 -5.01 -8.74 19.66
N ASP A 384 -4.86 -8.44 18.37
CA ASP A 384 -3.94 -7.41 17.84
C ASP A 384 -2.51 -7.57 18.39
N PHE A 385 -2.12 -8.82 18.65
CA PHE A 385 -0.88 -9.13 19.35
C PHE A 385 0.37 -8.86 18.49
N ALA A 386 0.27 -9.15 17.20
CA ALA A 386 1.30 -8.91 16.21
C ALA A 386 0.68 -8.63 14.83
N GLU A 387 1.46 -7.99 13.95
CA GLU A 387 1.06 -7.61 12.60
C GLU A 387 2.19 -7.95 11.60
N ILE A 388 1.83 -8.36 10.38
CA ILE A 388 2.74 -8.48 9.23
C ILE A 388 2.28 -7.48 8.18
N CYS A 389 3.10 -6.47 7.91
CA CYS A 389 2.74 -5.33 7.07
C CYS A 389 3.53 -5.33 5.77
N PHE A 390 2.85 -5.05 4.67
CA PHE A 390 3.49 -4.56 3.44
C PHE A 390 3.60 -3.05 3.58
N ASP A 391 4.75 -2.55 4.00
CA ASP A 391 4.92 -1.13 4.34
C ASP A 391 5.00 -0.24 3.10
N SER A 392 5.89 -0.57 2.17
CA SER A 392 6.25 0.27 1.02
C SER A 392 7.02 -0.52 -0.03
N TYR A 393 7.17 0.03 -1.23
CA TYR A 393 8.17 -0.44 -2.19
C TYR A 393 9.56 0.09 -1.83
N THR A 394 10.60 -0.65 -2.22
CA THR A 394 12.00 -0.20 -2.12
C THR A 394 12.34 0.94 -3.07
N THR A 395 11.61 1.05 -4.18
CA THR A 395 11.65 2.20 -5.09
C THR A 395 10.29 2.40 -5.77
N THR A 396 10.03 3.64 -6.19
CA THR A 396 8.84 4.06 -6.94
C THR A 396 9.22 4.96 -8.12
N GLU A 397 10.51 5.08 -8.43
CA GLU A 397 11.01 5.94 -9.51
C GLU A 397 11.23 5.09 -10.76
N TYR A 398 10.68 5.54 -11.88
CA TYR A 398 10.68 4.83 -13.15
C TYR A 398 11.21 5.73 -14.27
N LEU A 399 11.78 5.11 -15.30
CA LEU A 399 12.01 5.74 -16.60
C LEU A 399 11.04 5.11 -17.61
N ASP A 400 10.57 5.87 -18.58
CA ASP A 400 9.77 5.31 -19.68
C ASP A 400 10.71 4.92 -20.83
N LEU A 401 10.55 3.70 -21.32
CA LEU A 401 11.27 3.10 -22.45
C LEU A 401 10.24 2.65 -23.49
N THR A 402 10.36 3.16 -24.70
CA THR A 402 9.51 2.79 -25.83
C THR A 402 10.31 2.03 -26.85
N LEU A 403 9.76 0.91 -27.32
CA LEU A 403 10.23 0.18 -28.49
C LEU A 403 9.14 0.25 -29.55
N GLU A 404 9.45 0.77 -30.73
CA GLU A 404 8.46 0.90 -31.81
C GLU A 404 9.04 0.59 -33.19
N TRP A 405 8.17 0.14 -34.09
CA TRP A 405 8.50 0.15 -35.52
C TRP A 405 8.43 1.58 -36.05
N ASP A 406 9.56 2.08 -36.56
CA ASP A 406 9.64 3.38 -37.24
C ASP A 406 9.86 3.15 -38.73
N ALA A 407 8.90 3.60 -39.54
CA ALA A 407 8.93 3.45 -40.99
C ALA A 407 9.76 4.51 -41.73
N ASN A 408 10.30 5.52 -41.02
CA ASN A 408 10.89 6.70 -41.66
C ASN A 408 12.24 7.11 -41.06
N THR A 409 13.05 6.14 -40.65
CA THR A 409 14.36 6.44 -40.05
C THR A 409 15.35 6.89 -41.11
N ASP A 410 15.92 8.10 -40.94
CA ASP A 410 16.96 8.64 -41.84
C ASP A 410 18.37 8.27 -41.35
N ILE A 411 18.93 7.19 -41.90
CA ILE A 411 20.29 6.73 -41.59
C ILE A 411 21.36 7.25 -42.57
N SER A 412 21.05 8.32 -43.31
CA SER A 412 21.89 8.79 -44.42
C SER A 412 23.23 9.39 -44.01
N ASN A 413 23.37 9.74 -42.73
CA ASN A 413 24.65 10.14 -42.12
C ASN A 413 25.72 9.06 -42.25
N GLU A 414 25.32 7.79 -42.14
CA GLU A 414 26.22 6.63 -42.24
C GLU A 414 26.09 5.91 -43.59
N HIS A 415 24.89 5.94 -44.18
CA HIS A 415 24.57 5.30 -45.46
C HIS A 415 23.92 6.30 -46.43
N ALA A 416 24.73 7.04 -47.19
CA ALA A 416 24.34 8.23 -47.98
C ALA A 416 23.11 8.17 -48.92
N ASP A 417 22.51 7.00 -49.15
CA ASP A 417 21.32 6.80 -50.00
C ASP A 417 20.08 6.31 -49.22
N LEU A 418 20.19 6.11 -47.91
CA LEU A 418 19.15 5.53 -47.04
C LEU A 418 18.56 6.61 -46.13
N THR A 419 17.50 7.27 -46.59
CA THR A 419 16.91 8.46 -45.92
C THR A 419 15.54 8.20 -45.29
N ASP A 420 14.99 7.00 -45.49
CA ASP A 420 13.59 6.67 -45.17
C ASP A 420 13.48 5.13 -45.06
N GLU A 421 14.04 4.59 -43.99
CA GLU A 421 14.15 3.14 -43.79
C GLU A 421 13.25 2.67 -42.64
N ASP A 422 12.74 1.44 -42.77
CA ASP A 422 12.05 0.76 -41.68
C ASP A 422 13.07 0.25 -40.64
N SER A 423 12.91 0.66 -39.39
CA SER A 423 13.75 0.24 -38.28
C SER A 423 12.93 -0.07 -37.03
N ILE A 424 13.58 -0.69 -36.04
CA ILE A 424 13.08 -0.69 -34.67
C ILE A 424 13.76 0.48 -33.96
N SER A 425 12.98 1.45 -33.54
CA SER A 425 13.41 2.58 -32.71
C SER A 425 13.22 2.21 -31.24
N ILE A 426 14.24 2.44 -30.42
CA ILE A 426 14.21 2.22 -28.97
C ILE A 426 14.71 3.48 -28.29
N TYR A 427 13.85 4.14 -27.52
CA TYR A 427 14.20 5.39 -26.85
C TYR A 427 13.68 5.48 -25.42
N SER A 428 14.39 6.26 -24.61
CA SER A 428 14.01 6.57 -23.23
C SER A 428 13.65 8.05 -23.05
N THR A 429 12.79 8.35 -22.09
CA THR A 429 12.51 9.73 -21.65
C THR A 429 13.65 10.38 -20.86
N VAL A 430 14.70 9.62 -20.51
CA VAL A 430 15.84 10.10 -19.73
C VAL A 430 17.14 9.95 -20.54
N GLU A 431 17.84 11.07 -20.74
CA GLU A 431 19.14 11.14 -21.44
C GLU A 431 20.18 10.15 -20.87
N ASP A 432 21.02 9.58 -21.74
CA ASP A 432 22.18 8.73 -21.40
C ASP A 432 21.86 7.44 -20.61
N THR A 433 20.62 6.95 -20.68
CA THR A 433 20.19 5.73 -19.96
C THR A 433 20.38 4.44 -20.73
N ILE A 434 20.44 4.46 -22.06
CA ILE A 434 20.76 3.29 -22.88
C ILE A 434 22.28 3.24 -23.09
N GLU A 435 22.93 2.17 -22.62
CA GLU A 435 24.36 1.94 -22.83
C GLU A 435 24.60 0.85 -23.87
N LEU A 436 25.08 1.22 -25.05
CA LEU A 436 25.53 0.31 -26.10
C LEU A 436 26.76 -0.49 -25.65
N ILE A 437 26.76 -1.79 -25.91
CA ILE A 437 27.83 -2.71 -25.51
C ILE A 437 28.84 -2.91 -26.65
N ALA A 438 30.03 -2.31 -26.50
CA ALA A 438 31.07 -2.40 -27.53
C ALA A 438 31.63 -3.80 -27.74
N ALA A 439 31.46 -4.72 -26.79
CA ALA A 439 31.82 -6.12 -27.00
C ALA A 439 30.86 -6.83 -27.98
N GLY A 440 29.59 -6.40 -28.02
CA GLY A 440 28.57 -6.91 -28.94
C GLY A 440 28.59 -6.21 -30.31
N LEU A 441 29.24 -5.04 -30.41
CA LEU A 441 29.14 -4.15 -31.57
C LEU A 441 30.51 -3.74 -32.12
N GLY A 442 30.66 -3.76 -33.45
CA GLY A 442 31.97 -3.66 -34.12
C GLY A 442 32.52 -2.25 -34.39
N ASN A 443 31.69 -1.19 -34.34
CA ASN A 443 32.08 0.16 -34.76
C ASN A 443 32.31 1.13 -33.60
N ILE A 444 31.93 0.77 -32.38
CA ILE A 444 32.27 1.51 -31.15
C ILE A 444 33.46 0.87 -30.41
N SER A 445 34.34 1.70 -29.85
CA SER A 445 35.58 1.23 -29.21
C SER A 445 35.48 1.07 -27.68
N SER A 446 34.40 1.55 -27.10
CA SER A 446 34.03 1.48 -25.69
C SER A 446 32.51 1.56 -25.59
N ASN A 447 31.94 1.12 -24.47
CA ASN A 447 30.51 1.32 -24.22
C ASN A 447 30.16 2.81 -24.38
N THR A 448 29.04 3.07 -25.03
CA THR A 448 28.58 4.41 -25.40
C THR A 448 27.17 4.59 -24.89
N LYS A 449 26.91 5.72 -24.23
CA LYS A 449 25.58 6.07 -23.73
C LYS A 449 24.83 6.91 -24.74
N THR A 450 23.52 6.73 -24.74
CA THR A 450 22.53 7.46 -25.55
C THR A 450 21.18 7.29 -24.85
N ASP A 451 20.17 8.00 -25.31
CA ASP A 451 18.76 7.77 -25.00
C ASP A 451 17.99 7.19 -26.18
N HIS A 452 18.63 6.99 -27.34
CA HIS A 452 17.97 6.55 -28.56
C HIS A 452 18.87 5.66 -29.42
N ILE A 453 18.40 4.45 -29.71
CA ILE A 453 19.02 3.51 -30.64
C ILE A 453 18.04 3.10 -31.74
N TYR A 454 18.59 2.74 -32.90
CA TYR A 454 17.84 2.20 -34.02
C TYR A 454 18.44 0.88 -34.45
N ILE A 455 17.58 -0.06 -34.83
CA ILE A 455 17.99 -1.37 -35.32
C ILE A 455 17.42 -1.52 -36.72
N TRP A 456 18.31 -1.57 -37.69
CA TRP A 456 17.96 -1.70 -39.10
C TRP A 456 18.50 -3.01 -39.66
N HIS A 457 17.81 -3.59 -40.63
CA HIS A 457 18.27 -4.78 -41.31
C HIS A 457 19.15 -4.40 -42.51
N ALA A 458 20.47 -4.61 -42.35
CA ALA A 458 21.43 -4.15 -43.35
C ALA A 458 21.49 -5.01 -44.62
N SER A 459 21.38 -6.32 -44.48
CA SER A 459 21.35 -7.27 -45.60
C SER A 459 20.97 -8.66 -45.10
N THR A 460 20.66 -9.61 -45.99
CA THR A 460 20.28 -10.98 -45.60
C THR A 460 21.22 -11.56 -44.54
N GLY A 461 20.69 -11.75 -43.33
CA GLY A 461 21.43 -12.32 -42.21
C GLY A 461 22.28 -11.35 -41.38
N THR A 462 22.19 -10.05 -41.65
CA THR A 462 22.94 -9.00 -40.95
C THR A 462 22.02 -7.86 -40.55
N GLY A 463 21.97 -7.54 -39.25
CA GLY A 463 21.40 -6.30 -38.75
C GLY A 463 22.49 -5.31 -38.39
N GLU A 464 22.13 -4.03 -38.27
CA GLU A 464 23.01 -2.95 -37.84
C GLU A 464 22.32 -2.11 -36.77
N VAL A 465 23.07 -1.78 -35.71
CA VAL A 465 22.60 -0.92 -34.63
C VAL A 465 23.19 0.47 -34.84
N PHE A 466 22.34 1.48 -34.74
CA PHE A 466 22.67 2.89 -34.76
C PHE A 466 22.27 3.56 -33.44
N TYR A 467 22.82 4.74 -33.16
CA TYR A 467 22.45 5.55 -32.01
C TYR A 467 22.52 7.03 -32.34
N GLU A 468 21.75 7.85 -31.62
CA GLU A 468 21.90 9.30 -31.65
C GLU A 468 23.07 9.72 -30.75
N ASP A 469 24.01 10.48 -31.32
CA ASP A 469 25.12 11.05 -30.56
C ASP A 469 24.71 12.35 -29.83
N THR A 470 25.64 12.96 -29.09
CA THR A 470 25.39 14.21 -28.34
C THR A 470 25.02 15.43 -29.20
N ASN A 471 25.13 15.33 -30.53
CA ASN A 471 24.70 16.36 -31.49
C ASN A 471 23.36 16.02 -32.14
N ASN A 472 22.72 14.93 -31.73
CA ASN A 472 21.53 14.31 -32.32
C ASN A 472 21.79 13.84 -33.76
N ASP A 473 23.03 13.48 -34.07
CA ASP A 473 23.39 12.85 -35.35
C ASP A 473 23.36 11.32 -35.17
N ILE A 474 22.68 10.62 -36.07
CA ILE A 474 22.66 9.15 -36.10
C ILE A 474 24.04 8.62 -36.50
N GLN A 475 24.59 7.70 -35.71
CA GLN A 475 25.90 7.08 -35.86
C GLN A 475 25.81 5.55 -35.81
N SER A 476 26.63 4.84 -36.60
CA SER A 476 26.66 3.37 -36.61
C SER A 476 27.40 2.85 -35.37
N ALA A 477 26.72 2.04 -34.56
CA ALA A 477 27.32 1.35 -33.42
C ALA A 477 28.01 0.03 -33.85
N GLY A 478 27.47 -0.62 -34.87
CA GLY A 478 28.06 -1.80 -35.51
C GLY A 478 27.03 -2.82 -36.00
N THR A 479 27.50 -3.83 -36.72
CA THR A 479 26.64 -4.89 -37.27
C THR A 479 26.64 -6.15 -36.42
N PHE A 480 25.52 -6.86 -36.43
CA PHE A 480 25.37 -8.17 -35.80
C PHE A 480 24.81 -9.22 -36.76
N ASN A 481 25.05 -10.50 -36.45
CA ASN A 481 24.52 -11.61 -37.23
C ASN A 481 23.10 -11.94 -36.77
N CYS A 482 22.11 -11.62 -37.59
CA CYS A 482 20.71 -11.92 -37.29
C CYS A 482 20.26 -13.31 -37.76
N THR A 483 21.19 -14.23 -38.05
CA THR A 483 20.91 -15.67 -38.25
C THR A 483 21.47 -16.56 -37.14
N ASP A 484 22.13 -15.96 -36.15
CA ASP A 484 22.65 -16.70 -34.99
C ASP A 484 21.56 -16.84 -33.92
N PHE A 485 21.52 -18.00 -33.28
CA PHE A 485 20.59 -18.30 -32.18
C PHE A 485 21.24 -18.09 -30.81
N ALA A 486 22.49 -17.61 -30.79
CA ALA A 486 23.19 -17.19 -29.59
C ALA A 486 22.75 -15.77 -29.20
N ASP A 487 22.61 -15.55 -27.89
CA ASP A 487 22.22 -14.26 -27.33
C ASP A 487 23.36 -13.25 -27.55
N LEU A 488 23.04 -12.14 -28.21
CA LEU A 488 23.95 -11.02 -28.40
C LEU A 488 23.40 -9.79 -27.71
N ASN A 489 23.99 -9.46 -26.56
CA ASN A 489 23.73 -8.19 -25.89
C ASN A 489 24.30 -7.03 -26.71
N VAL A 490 23.41 -6.18 -27.23
CA VAL A 490 23.77 -4.98 -28.00
C VAL A 490 23.70 -3.71 -27.17
N ALA A 491 22.84 -3.68 -26.16
CA ALA A 491 22.65 -2.54 -25.27
C ALA A 491 22.14 -3.01 -23.90
N GLN A 492 22.27 -2.16 -22.88
CA GLN A 492 21.69 -2.37 -21.57
C GLN A 492 21.12 -1.07 -21.01
N ILE A 493 20.14 -1.16 -20.14
CA ILE A 493 19.58 0.00 -19.45
C ILE A 493 20.42 0.33 -18.21
N THR A 494 20.78 1.61 -18.08
CA THR A 494 21.57 2.18 -16.99
C THR A 494 20.80 3.34 -16.35
N TYR A 495 19.94 3.03 -15.38
CA TYR A 495 19.11 4.01 -14.69
C TYR A 495 19.12 3.78 -13.18
N GLY A 496 19.42 4.83 -12.42
CA GLY A 496 19.54 4.73 -10.97
C GLY A 496 20.57 3.69 -10.49
N ALA A 497 20.12 2.79 -9.63
CA ALA A 497 20.86 1.65 -9.09
C ALA A 497 20.67 0.34 -9.89
N THR A 498 19.84 0.32 -10.93
CA THR A 498 19.79 -0.79 -11.92
C THR A 498 21.21 -1.08 -12.37
N LYS A 499 21.73 -2.25 -11.98
CA LYS A 499 23.13 -2.56 -12.25
C LYS A 499 23.32 -2.77 -13.75
N THR A 500 24.52 -2.46 -14.22
CA THR A 500 24.98 -2.90 -15.53
C THR A 500 24.78 -4.42 -15.60
N SER A 501 23.98 -4.90 -16.57
CA SER A 501 23.46 -6.28 -16.78
C SER A 501 22.12 -6.69 -16.16
N ASN A 502 21.39 -5.83 -15.44
CA ASN A 502 20.07 -6.22 -14.91
C ASN A 502 18.95 -6.14 -15.93
N VAL A 503 19.05 -5.23 -16.90
CA VAL A 503 18.11 -5.12 -18.02
C VAL A 503 18.93 -4.98 -19.29
N GLY A 504 19.21 -6.11 -19.93
CA GLY A 504 19.90 -6.22 -21.21
C GLY A 504 18.93 -6.20 -22.39
N ILE A 505 19.40 -5.70 -23.53
CA ILE A 505 18.72 -5.78 -24.82
C ILE A 505 19.51 -6.77 -25.66
N ASP A 506 18.96 -7.97 -25.77
CA ASP A 506 19.56 -9.10 -26.41
C ASP A 506 18.88 -9.38 -27.75
N MET A 507 19.71 -9.49 -28.77
CA MET A 507 19.29 -9.75 -30.14
C MET A 507 19.43 -11.24 -30.40
N ARG A 508 18.31 -11.94 -30.63
CA ARG A 508 18.30 -13.39 -30.85
C ARG A 508 17.27 -13.77 -31.89
N GLY A 509 17.70 -14.35 -33.00
CA GLY A 509 16.73 -14.85 -33.94
C GLY A 509 17.27 -15.13 -35.31
N ASN A 510 16.34 -15.33 -36.23
CA ASN A 510 16.66 -15.63 -37.61
C ASN A 510 15.89 -14.69 -38.54
N CYS A 511 16.50 -13.57 -38.93
CA CYS A 511 16.02 -12.63 -39.95
C CYS A 511 15.98 -13.24 -41.38
N SER A 512 16.03 -14.56 -41.52
CA SER A 512 15.69 -15.28 -42.76
C SER A 512 14.28 -15.91 -42.74
N THR A 513 13.55 -15.78 -41.63
CA THR A 513 12.12 -16.12 -41.48
C THR A 513 11.25 -14.87 -41.40
N THR A 514 9.92 -15.00 -41.37
CA THR A 514 8.97 -13.87 -41.34
C THR A 514 8.85 -13.17 -39.98
N SER A 515 9.66 -13.54 -38.99
CA SER A 515 9.71 -12.88 -37.69
C SER A 515 11.13 -12.85 -37.14
N TYR A 516 11.41 -11.86 -36.31
CA TYR A 516 12.68 -11.68 -35.59
C TYR A 516 12.39 -11.38 -34.11
N ASP A 517 12.91 -12.22 -33.22
CA ASP A 517 12.68 -12.06 -31.78
C ASP A 517 13.76 -11.15 -31.16
N MET A 518 13.34 -10.28 -30.25
CA MET A 518 14.19 -9.46 -29.41
C MET A 518 13.89 -9.82 -27.96
N PHE A 519 14.93 -9.96 -27.15
CA PHE A 519 14.80 -10.28 -25.74
C PHE A 519 15.24 -9.10 -24.89
N MET A 520 14.40 -8.72 -23.93
CA MET A 520 14.85 -7.96 -22.78
C MET A 520 15.30 -8.99 -21.74
N ASP A 521 16.61 -9.15 -21.59
CA ASP A 521 17.23 -10.06 -20.62
C ASP A 521 17.18 -9.42 -19.23
N ILE A 522 16.32 -9.93 -18.35
CA ILE A 522 16.01 -9.31 -17.07
C ILE A 522 16.53 -10.19 -15.94
N ASN A 523 17.51 -9.65 -15.21
CA ASN A 523 18.24 -10.34 -14.15
C ASN A 523 18.33 -9.50 -12.87
N ASP A 524 18.34 -10.16 -11.71
CA ASP A 524 18.70 -9.53 -10.43
C ASP A 524 20.07 -10.04 -9.92
N ASP A 525 21.12 -9.29 -10.25
CA ASP A 525 22.50 -9.57 -9.82
C ASP A 525 22.73 -9.34 -8.31
N ASN A 526 21.72 -8.98 -7.50
CA ASN A 526 21.88 -8.73 -6.05
C ASN A 526 21.97 -9.97 -5.16
N ALA A 527 21.84 -11.21 -5.64
CA ALA A 527 22.34 -12.33 -4.83
C ALA A 527 22.69 -13.58 -5.63
N ALA A 528 23.74 -14.26 -5.15
CA ALA A 528 23.79 -15.71 -5.31
C ALA A 528 22.52 -16.30 -4.67
N GLY A 529 21.50 -16.59 -5.49
CA GLY A 529 20.19 -17.08 -5.03
C GLY A 529 19.07 -16.03 -4.89
N ALA A 530 19.19 -14.83 -5.48
CA ALA A 530 18.11 -13.83 -5.45
C ALA A 530 17.02 -14.22 -6.46
N GLY A 531 15.95 -14.83 -5.94
CA GLY A 531 14.56 -15.01 -6.44
C GLY A 531 14.19 -14.96 -7.93
N ILE A 532 14.78 -14.12 -8.77
CA ILE A 532 14.52 -14.10 -10.21
C ILE A 532 15.42 -15.15 -10.87
N GLU A 533 14.86 -16.33 -11.16
CA GLU A 533 15.57 -17.33 -11.95
C GLU A 533 15.88 -16.79 -13.36
N ASP A 534 17.03 -17.18 -13.91
CA ASP A 534 17.47 -16.85 -15.27
C ASP A 534 16.34 -17.08 -16.29
N ALA A 535 16.07 -16.06 -17.11
CA ALA A 535 14.99 -16.00 -18.10
C ALA A 535 13.53 -16.08 -17.59
N ALA A 536 13.29 -16.14 -16.28
CA ALA A 536 11.92 -16.20 -15.74
C ALA A 536 11.17 -14.88 -15.85
N ASP A 537 11.88 -13.75 -15.90
CA ASP A 537 11.29 -12.40 -15.99
C ASP A 537 11.51 -11.72 -17.34
N ASP A 538 12.22 -12.36 -18.27
CA ASP A 538 12.55 -11.81 -19.59
C ASP A 538 11.30 -11.42 -20.38
N LEU A 539 11.41 -10.37 -21.19
CA LEU A 539 10.41 -10.04 -22.19
C LEU A 539 10.87 -10.52 -23.56
N ASN A 540 10.06 -11.31 -24.24
CA ASN A 540 10.26 -11.69 -25.63
C ASN A 540 9.32 -10.86 -26.53
N ILE A 541 9.91 -10.11 -27.44
CA ILE A 541 9.26 -9.18 -28.35
C ILE A 541 9.47 -9.68 -29.78
N SER A 542 8.42 -10.12 -30.44
CA SER A 542 8.49 -10.64 -31.81
C SER A 542 8.20 -9.52 -32.81
N TRP A 543 9.15 -9.22 -33.68
CA TRP A 543 9.01 -8.24 -34.75
C TRP A 543 8.71 -8.91 -36.09
N LEU A 544 7.80 -8.32 -36.87
CA LEU A 544 7.47 -8.75 -38.22
C LEU A 544 8.63 -8.44 -39.17
N TYR A 545 9.03 -9.46 -39.93
CA TYR A 545 10.04 -9.34 -40.97
C TYR A 545 9.42 -9.61 -42.35
N SER A 546 9.63 -8.70 -43.31
CA SER A 546 9.16 -8.85 -44.68
C SER A 546 10.23 -9.46 -45.61
N ALA A 547 9.80 -10.21 -46.63
CA ALA A 547 10.71 -10.87 -47.57
C ALA A 547 11.54 -9.89 -48.45
N ASP A 548 11.25 -8.59 -48.38
CA ASP A 548 11.88 -7.52 -49.15
C ASP A 548 12.96 -6.75 -48.37
N THR A 549 13.45 -7.30 -47.24
CA THR A 549 14.61 -6.87 -46.41
C THR A 549 14.36 -5.90 -45.26
N ASP A 550 13.12 -5.67 -44.85
CA ASP A 550 12.82 -4.62 -43.88
C ASP A 550 11.94 -5.13 -42.71
N PHE A 551 12.13 -4.53 -41.53
CA PHE A 551 11.16 -4.62 -40.44
C PHE A 551 9.83 -4.02 -40.91
N ALA A 552 8.71 -4.55 -40.44
CA ALA A 552 7.41 -4.11 -40.97
C ALA A 552 6.32 -3.90 -39.90
N GLY A 553 6.64 -4.07 -38.62
CA GLY A 553 5.70 -3.94 -37.51
C GLY A 553 6.01 -4.91 -36.36
N LEU A 554 5.17 -4.88 -35.34
CA LEU A 554 5.20 -5.83 -34.23
C LEU A 554 4.39 -7.08 -34.60
N GLY A 555 4.77 -8.23 -34.05
CA GLY A 555 4.06 -9.49 -34.25
C GLY A 555 4.16 -10.04 -35.66
N THR A 556 3.02 -10.37 -36.25
CA THR A 556 2.91 -11.01 -37.57
C THR A 556 2.12 -10.18 -38.59
N VAL A 557 1.29 -9.24 -38.14
CA VAL A 557 0.60 -8.27 -39.00
C VAL A 557 0.76 -6.87 -38.42
N ALA A 558 1.37 -6.00 -39.22
CA ALA A 558 1.55 -4.60 -38.89
C ALA A 558 0.24 -3.92 -38.47
N GLY A 559 0.29 -3.14 -37.38
CA GLY A 559 -0.81 -2.35 -36.86
C GLY A 559 -1.98 -3.17 -36.31
N ALA A 560 -1.71 -4.40 -35.88
CA ALA A 560 -2.69 -5.28 -35.28
C ALA A 560 -2.11 -5.92 -34.02
N ASN A 561 -2.95 -6.06 -32.99
CA ASN A 561 -2.59 -6.82 -31.80
C ASN A 561 -2.87 -8.31 -32.01
N GLU A 562 -1.86 -9.12 -31.75
CA GLU A 562 -1.90 -10.56 -31.91
C GLU A 562 -1.32 -11.30 -30.70
N VAL A 563 -1.80 -12.52 -30.49
CA VAL A 563 -1.12 -13.43 -29.56
C VAL A 563 0.31 -13.71 -30.04
N LYS A 564 1.25 -13.76 -29.09
CA LYS A 564 2.69 -14.05 -29.27
C LYS A 564 3.52 -12.93 -29.88
N GLU A 565 3.05 -11.69 -29.86
CA GLU A 565 3.90 -10.55 -30.21
C GLU A 565 4.72 -10.06 -29.00
N LEU A 566 4.19 -10.24 -27.79
CA LEU A 566 4.86 -9.95 -26.53
C LEU A 566 4.60 -11.08 -25.50
N ALA A 567 5.67 -11.61 -24.93
CA ALA A 567 5.61 -12.60 -23.86
C ALA A 567 6.50 -12.21 -22.68
N TRP A 568 6.03 -12.50 -21.47
CA TRP A 568 6.78 -12.43 -20.22
C TRP A 568 7.16 -13.85 -19.78
N GLY A 569 8.47 -14.13 -19.73
CA GLY A 569 9.01 -15.47 -19.63
C GLY A 569 8.43 -16.40 -20.71
N SER A 570 7.57 -17.33 -20.31
CA SER A 570 6.86 -18.23 -21.23
C SER A 570 5.39 -17.89 -21.46
N SER A 571 4.88 -16.88 -20.78
CA SER A 571 3.49 -16.46 -20.79
C SER A 571 3.25 -15.39 -21.83
N ASP A 572 2.31 -15.62 -22.74
CA ASP A 572 1.84 -14.59 -23.67
C ASP A 572 1.08 -13.50 -22.92
N ILE A 573 1.50 -12.25 -23.08
CA ILE A 573 0.85 -11.08 -22.46
C ILE A 573 0.25 -10.12 -23.47
N SER A 574 0.43 -10.41 -24.77
CA SER A 574 0.00 -9.57 -25.89
C SER A 574 -1.44 -9.07 -25.80
N THR A 575 -2.39 -9.88 -25.34
CA THR A 575 -3.81 -9.52 -25.37
C THR A 575 -4.34 -8.80 -24.14
N LYS A 576 -3.48 -8.52 -23.15
CA LYS A 576 -3.85 -7.82 -21.91
C LYS A 576 -4.11 -6.34 -22.21
N ASP A 577 -5.27 -5.82 -21.79
CA ASP A 577 -5.72 -4.43 -22.02
C ASP A 577 -5.55 -3.53 -20.79
N GLU A 578 -4.67 -3.92 -19.89
CA GLU A 578 -4.27 -3.14 -18.73
C GLU A 578 -2.75 -3.12 -18.57
N ASP A 579 -2.28 -2.26 -17.68
CA ASP A 579 -0.87 -2.18 -17.32
C ASP A 579 -0.52 -3.30 -16.33
N HIS A 580 0.66 -3.90 -16.50
CA HIS A 580 1.06 -5.08 -15.73
C HIS A 580 2.49 -4.99 -15.21
N MET A 581 2.69 -5.41 -13.95
CA MET A 581 4.01 -5.40 -13.32
C MET A 581 4.69 -6.78 -13.35
N THR A 582 5.96 -6.84 -13.78
CA THR A 582 6.82 -8.04 -13.77
C THR A 582 7.39 -8.33 -12.37
N ARG A 583 8.12 -9.44 -12.21
CA ARG A 583 8.77 -9.80 -10.94
C ARG A 583 9.91 -8.85 -10.56
N TYR A 584 10.62 -8.30 -11.54
CA TYR A 584 11.63 -7.25 -11.35
C TYR A 584 10.99 -5.90 -10.97
N GLY A 585 9.70 -5.73 -11.26
CA GLY A 585 8.96 -4.49 -11.06
C GLY A 585 8.90 -3.59 -12.28
N ILE A 586 9.26 -4.09 -13.47
CA ILE A 586 9.01 -3.39 -14.75
C ILE A 586 7.51 -3.34 -14.99
N ILE A 587 6.99 -2.19 -15.38
CA ILE A 587 5.59 -2.06 -15.80
C ILE A 587 5.53 -2.16 -17.32
N VAL A 588 4.69 -3.05 -17.83
CA VAL A 588 4.35 -3.16 -19.25
C VAL A 588 3.02 -2.45 -19.47
N GLU A 589 3.02 -1.37 -20.24
CA GLU A 589 1.85 -0.50 -20.42
C GLU A 589 0.95 -1.00 -21.57
N ASP A 590 -0.33 -1.25 -21.24
CA ASP A 590 -1.41 -1.76 -22.10
C ASP A 590 -0.91 -2.54 -23.34
N PRO A 591 -0.39 -3.78 -23.16
CA PRO A 591 0.21 -4.56 -24.23
C PRO A 591 -0.64 -4.64 -25.50
N LYS A 592 -1.96 -4.71 -25.33
CA LYS A 592 -2.91 -4.81 -26.42
C LYS A 592 -3.03 -3.52 -27.21
N SER A 593 -3.22 -2.39 -26.54
CA SER A 593 -3.35 -1.10 -27.23
C SER A 593 -2.02 -0.69 -27.87
N SER A 594 -0.92 -0.82 -27.13
CA SER A 594 0.44 -0.55 -27.61
C SER A 594 0.78 -1.41 -28.82
N GLY A 595 0.45 -2.71 -28.78
CA GLY A 595 0.66 -3.63 -29.89
C GLY A 595 -0.12 -3.26 -31.16
N THR A 596 -1.34 -2.72 -31.06
CA THR A 596 -2.06 -2.22 -32.26
C THR A 596 -1.39 -1.02 -32.94
N SER A 597 -0.43 -0.39 -32.27
CA SER A 597 0.38 0.71 -32.80
C SER A 597 1.80 0.25 -33.18
N ASP A 598 2.08 -1.06 -33.18
CA ASP A 598 3.41 -1.65 -33.37
C ASP A 598 4.44 -1.18 -32.31
N ARG A 599 4.00 -1.07 -31.05
CA ARG A 599 4.80 -0.58 -29.93
C ARG A 599 4.80 -1.51 -28.73
N VAL A 600 5.89 -1.44 -27.96
CA VAL A 600 5.97 -1.92 -26.58
C VAL A 600 6.38 -0.73 -25.71
N GLU A 601 5.55 -0.40 -24.72
CA GLU A 601 5.77 0.69 -23.78
C GLU A 601 6.09 0.09 -22.40
N LEU A 602 7.24 0.46 -21.83
CA LEU A 602 7.76 -0.09 -20.59
C LEU A 602 8.13 1.02 -19.62
N GLN A 603 7.82 0.84 -18.34
CA GLN A 603 8.42 1.64 -17.26
C GLN A 603 9.48 0.79 -16.55
N ILE A 604 10.75 1.19 -16.65
CA ILE A 604 11.87 0.49 -16.00
C ILE A 604 12.16 1.17 -14.65
N PRO A 605 12.09 0.44 -13.53
CA PRO A 605 12.36 1.02 -12.22
C PRO A 605 13.86 1.36 -12.08
N ASN A 606 14.16 2.33 -11.23
CA ASN A 606 15.54 2.77 -10.99
C ASN A 606 16.39 1.80 -10.15
N ASP A 607 15.79 0.73 -9.62
CA ASP A 607 16.40 -0.43 -8.96
C ASP A 607 15.35 -1.56 -9.02
N VAL A 608 15.75 -2.81 -8.76
CA VAL A 608 14.77 -3.91 -8.64
C VAL A 608 13.73 -3.58 -7.56
N VAL A 609 12.45 -3.71 -7.90
CA VAL A 609 11.37 -3.41 -6.96
C VAL A 609 11.16 -4.60 -6.04
N ARG A 610 11.35 -4.35 -4.74
CA ARG A 610 11.06 -5.28 -3.64
C ARG A 610 10.07 -4.66 -2.67
N ALA A 611 9.31 -5.51 -1.98
CA ALA A 611 8.40 -5.11 -0.93
C ALA A 611 9.12 -4.97 0.42
N ASN A 612 9.05 -3.81 1.07
CA ASN A 612 9.47 -3.65 2.46
C ASN A 612 8.43 -4.28 3.37
N ILE A 613 8.81 -5.35 4.07
CA ILE A 613 7.97 -6.10 5.00
C ILE A 613 8.35 -5.75 6.43
N ILE A 614 7.35 -5.50 7.27
CA ILE A 614 7.54 -5.29 8.70
C ILE A 614 6.74 -6.32 9.47
N VAL A 615 7.39 -7.06 10.36
CA VAL A 615 6.70 -7.88 11.37
C VAL A 615 6.90 -7.22 12.72
N LYS A 616 5.81 -6.96 13.43
CA LYS A 616 5.86 -6.15 14.65
C LYS A 616 4.82 -6.58 15.67
N GLY A 617 5.18 -6.47 16.94
CA GLY A 617 4.31 -6.71 18.08
C GLY A 617 3.73 -5.43 18.68
N THR A 618 2.88 -5.56 19.69
CA THR A 618 2.24 -4.43 20.40
C THR A 618 3.20 -3.40 21.01
N ALA A 619 4.45 -3.79 21.30
CA ALA A 619 5.48 -2.92 21.88
C ALA A 619 6.34 -2.19 20.82
N ALA A 620 6.18 -2.54 19.54
CA ALA A 620 7.04 -2.03 18.49
C ALA A 620 6.74 -0.58 18.12
N THR A 621 7.77 0.13 17.66
CA THR A 621 7.64 1.46 17.07
C THR A 621 8.33 1.48 15.70
N VAL A 622 7.66 2.10 14.73
CA VAL A 622 8.19 2.27 13.37
C VAL A 622 8.50 3.75 13.18
N GLY A 623 9.71 4.05 12.72
CA GLY A 623 10.14 5.40 12.38
C GLY A 623 10.84 5.43 11.03
N THR A 624 10.78 6.56 10.35
CA THR A 624 11.52 6.82 9.11
C THR A 624 12.59 7.86 9.40
N THR A 625 13.84 7.55 9.04
CA THR A 625 14.95 8.52 9.14
C THR A 625 15.53 8.76 7.76
N GLY A 626 15.60 10.02 7.30
CA GLY A 626 16.50 10.39 6.19
C GLY A 626 15.89 10.69 4.81
N GLY A 627 14.60 11.01 4.68
CA GLY A 627 14.06 11.48 3.40
C GLY A 627 14.64 12.84 2.99
N SER A 628 15.55 12.87 2.02
CA SER A 628 15.93 14.11 1.34
C SER A 628 14.91 14.43 0.27
N VAL A 629 14.45 15.67 0.27
CA VAL A 629 13.46 16.19 -0.66
C VAL A 629 14.17 17.19 -1.56
N GLN A 630 14.09 17.01 -2.88
CA GLN A 630 14.62 17.98 -3.83
C GLN A 630 13.51 18.98 -4.17
N VAL A 631 13.80 20.27 -3.97
CA VAL A 631 12.93 21.32 -4.48
C VAL A 631 13.01 21.32 -6.00
N ASN A 632 11.87 21.08 -6.66
CA ASN A 632 11.81 21.12 -8.11
C ASN A 632 11.99 22.55 -8.59
N SER A 633 12.81 22.72 -9.63
CA SER A 633 13.06 24.05 -10.19
C SER A 633 11.79 24.58 -10.85
N ILE A 634 11.35 25.75 -10.43
CA ILE A 634 10.25 26.50 -11.07
C ILE A 634 10.77 27.57 -12.05
N ALA A 635 12.04 27.51 -12.43
CA ALA A 635 12.66 28.48 -13.32
C ALA A 635 12.01 28.42 -14.71
N GLY A 636 11.45 29.55 -15.17
CA GLY A 636 10.78 29.65 -16.47
C GLY A 636 9.27 29.36 -16.46
N VAL A 637 8.69 29.03 -15.30
CA VAL A 637 7.24 28.79 -15.15
C VAL A 637 6.51 30.11 -14.86
N ASP A 638 5.44 30.38 -15.59
CA ASP A 638 4.51 31.49 -15.32
C ASP A 638 3.68 31.20 -14.05
N LEU A 639 4.13 31.69 -12.89
CA LEU A 639 3.50 31.41 -11.58
C LEU A 639 2.33 32.35 -11.27
N VAL A 640 2.50 33.63 -11.57
CA VAL A 640 1.56 34.70 -11.20
C VAL A 640 1.23 35.55 -12.41
N LYS A 641 -0.06 35.77 -12.67
CA LYS A 641 -0.56 36.69 -13.70
C LYS A 641 -1.54 37.69 -13.13
N LEU A 642 -1.66 38.83 -13.78
CA LEU A 642 -2.81 39.70 -13.62
C LEU A 642 -4.02 39.09 -14.34
N ASP A 643 -5.22 39.34 -13.84
CA ASP A 643 -6.49 39.02 -14.52
C ASP A 643 -6.50 39.43 -16.01
N THR A 644 -5.90 40.57 -16.33
CA THR A 644 -5.78 41.12 -17.70
C THR A 644 -4.76 40.39 -18.60
N GLU A 645 -3.88 39.57 -18.02
CA GLU A 645 -2.86 38.79 -18.73
C GLU A 645 -3.30 37.34 -19.00
N VAL A 646 -4.43 36.91 -18.43
CA VAL A 646 -5.00 35.58 -18.65
C VAL A 646 -5.77 35.57 -19.97
N THR A 647 -5.18 34.97 -21.00
CA THR A 647 -5.79 34.84 -22.33
C THR A 647 -6.61 33.56 -22.49
N ASP A 648 -6.23 32.48 -21.80
CA ASP A 648 -6.95 31.19 -21.78
C ASP A 648 -7.20 30.75 -20.34
N LYS A 649 -8.47 30.81 -19.94
CA LYS A 649 -8.96 30.49 -18.59
C LYS A 649 -9.23 28.99 -18.38
N THR A 650 -9.08 28.18 -19.42
CA THR A 650 -9.36 26.74 -19.38
C THR A 650 -8.08 25.90 -19.33
N SER A 651 -6.93 26.50 -19.69
CA SER A 651 -5.64 25.81 -19.80
C SER A 651 -5.07 25.21 -18.51
N LYS A 652 -5.29 25.84 -17.35
CA LYS A 652 -4.70 25.43 -16.06
C LYS A 652 -5.67 25.65 -14.89
N PRO A 653 -5.55 24.88 -13.79
CA PRO A 653 -6.24 25.20 -12.54
C PRO A 653 -5.75 26.54 -11.98
N MET A 654 -6.66 27.37 -11.47
CA MET A 654 -6.34 28.74 -11.05
C MET A 654 -6.62 29.00 -9.57
N ILE A 655 -5.70 29.70 -8.90
CA ILE A 655 -5.95 30.33 -7.60
C ILE A 655 -6.21 31.80 -7.84
N VAL A 656 -7.46 32.23 -7.66
CA VAL A 656 -7.90 33.59 -7.94
C VAL A 656 -7.89 34.39 -6.65
N VAL A 657 -6.93 35.30 -6.51
CA VAL A 657 -6.70 36.09 -5.30
C VAL A 657 -7.27 37.50 -5.45
N GLY A 658 -8.00 37.93 -4.43
CA GLY A 658 -8.69 39.21 -4.38
C GLY A 658 -10.18 39.08 -4.72
N GLY A 659 -11.01 39.83 -4.00
CA GLY A 659 -12.46 39.73 -4.14
C GLY A 659 -13.00 40.23 -5.49
N PRO A 660 -14.28 39.95 -5.78
CA PRO A 660 -14.92 40.26 -7.06
C PRO A 660 -15.13 41.77 -7.31
N CYS A 661 -14.72 42.62 -6.36
CA CYS A 661 -14.64 44.08 -6.51
C CYS A 661 -13.39 44.50 -7.31
N VAL A 662 -12.29 43.74 -7.19
CA VAL A 662 -10.97 44.09 -7.72
C VAL A 662 -10.43 43.06 -8.71
N ASN A 663 -11.01 41.86 -8.75
CA ASN A 663 -10.65 40.77 -9.66
C ASN A 663 -11.89 40.28 -10.45
N PRO A 664 -11.97 40.51 -11.77
CA PRO A 664 -13.10 40.07 -12.60
C PRO A 664 -13.20 38.55 -12.72
N LEU A 665 -12.08 37.81 -12.62
CA LEU A 665 -12.13 36.34 -12.59
C LEU A 665 -12.75 35.82 -11.30
N ALA A 666 -12.57 36.52 -10.17
CA ALA A 666 -13.25 36.16 -8.94
C ALA A 666 -14.75 36.43 -9.05
N ALA A 667 -15.16 37.51 -9.72
CA ALA A 667 -16.57 37.82 -9.97
C ALA A 667 -17.23 36.75 -10.84
N GLU A 668 -16.56 36.34 -11.92
CA GLU A 668 -17.01 35.27 -12.81
C GLU A 668 -17.10 33.92 -12.08
N ALA A 669 -16.06 33.52 -11.34
CA ALA A 669 -16.06 32.28 -10.56
C ALA A 669 -17.14 32.25 -9.46
N LEU A 670 -17.45 33.40 -8.86
CA LEU A 670 -18.52 33.53 -7.86
C LEU A 670 -19.92 33.76 -8.47
N GLY A 671 -20.03 33.88 -9.79
CA GLY A 671 -21.30 34.12 -10.48
C GLY A 671 -21.92 35.51 -10.23
N VAL A 672 -21.10 36.54 -9.98
CA VAL A 672 -21.54 37.93 -9.73
C VAL A 672 -21.04 38.89 -10.81
N THR A 673 -21.73 40.02 -10.98
CA THR A 673 -21.35 41.04 -11.97
C THR A 673 -20.19 41.91 -11.50
N PHE A 674 -19.08 41.91 -12.23
CA PHE A 674 -17.92 42.77 -11.93
C PHE A 674 -18.20 44.27 -12.23
N PRO A 675 -17.77 45.21 -11.37
CA PRO A 675 -17.20 45.00 -10.04
C PRO A 675 -18.30 44.76 -8.99
N ALA A 676 -18.11 43.74 -8.16
CA ALA A 676 -19.02 43.41 -7.05
C ALA A 676 -18.35 43.69 -5.70
N CYS A 677 -18.71 44.80 -5.06
CA CYS A 677 -18.12 45.24 -3.79
C CYS A 677 -19.12 45.14 -2.64
N GLY A 678 -18.62 44.98 -1.41
CA GLY A 678 -19.47 44.88 -0.22
C GLY A 678 -20.51 43.77 -0.36
N ALA A 679 -21.77 44.02 0.00
CA ALA A 679 -22.81 42.99 0.00
C ALA A 679 -23.06 42.35 -1.38
N SER A 680 -22.76 43.07 -2.47
CA SER A 680 -22.87 42.54 -3.84
C SER A 680 -21.79 41.50 -4.17
N SER A 681 -20.70 41.44 -3.39
CA SER A 681 -19.61 40.48 -3.57
C SER A 681 -19.94 39.06 -3.12
N THR A 682 -21.08 38.88 -2.42
CA THR A 682 -21.49 37.67 -1.67
C THR A 682 -20.53 37.21 -0.57
N ILE A 683 -19.41 37.92 -0.35
CA ILE A 683 -18.52 37.71 0.79
C ILE A 683 -19.19 38.29 2.05
N PRO A 684 -19.20 37.58 3.19
CA PRO A 684 -19.77 38.12 4.42
C PRO A 684 -18.99 39.32 4.95
N THR A 685 -19.70 40.29 5.54
CA THR A 685 -19.11 41.49 6.15
C THR A 685 -18.01 41.13 7.14
N ASP A 686 -16.84 41.78 7.00
CA ASP A 686 -15.64 41.62 7.84
C ASP A 686 -15.05 40.21 7.88
N LYS A 687 -15.31 39.38 6.85
CA LYS A 687 -14.77 38.03 6.72
C LYS A 687 -14.05 37.84 5.39
N ALA A 688 -13.37 36.70 5.25
CA ALA A 688 -12.92 36.19 3.97
C ALA A 688 -13.55 34.84 3.64
N LEU A 689 -13.43 34.48 2.36
CA LEU A 689 -13.95 33.29 1.73
C LEU A 689 -12.80 32.53 1.08
N ILE A 690 -12.73 31.23 1.34
CA ILE A 690 -11.96 30.28 0.54
C ILE A 690 -12.98 29.34 -0.09
N LYS A 691 -13.02 29.30 -1.42
CA LYS A 691 -14.02 28.52 -2.15
C LYS A 691 -13.42 27.83 -3.36
N LEU A 692 -13.58 26.51 -3.43
CA LEU A 692 -13.28 25.74 -4.63
C LEU A 692 -14.50 25.79 -5.57
N VAL A 693 -14.29 26.25 -6.79
CA VAL A 693 -15.33 26.36 -7.82
C VAL A 693 -14.94 25.47 -9.00
N GLU A 694 -15.71 24.41 -9.20
CA GLU A 694 -15.54 23.54 -10.35
C GLU A 694 -16.05 24.22 -11.64
N ASN A 695 -15.35 23.97 -12.74
CA ASN A 695 -15.75 24.42 -14.09
C ASN A 695 -16.03 25.93 -14.20
N ALA A 696 -15.40 26.76 -13.36
CA ALA A 696 -15.69 28.19 -13.21
C ALA A 696 -15.59 28.98 -14.54
N PHE A 697 -14.78 28.49 -15.49
CA PHE A 697 -14.51 29.16 -16.76
C PHE A 697 -14.83 28.29 -18.00
N GLY A 698 -15.63 27.23 -17.85
CA GLY A 698 -16.13 26.43 -18.97
C GLY A 698 -15.20 25.32 -19.49
N GLY A 699 -14.21 24.88 -18.69
CA GLY A 699 -13.39 23.67 -18.88
C GLY A 699 -13.50 22.73 -17.68
N THR A 700 -12.61 21.73 -17.56
CA THR A 700 -12.59 20.75 -16.44
C THR A 700 -11.77 21.22 -15.22
N ASN A 701 -11.00 22.29 -15.37
CA ASN A 701 -10.12 22.81 -14.33
C ASN A 701 -10.89 23.56 -13.22
N VAL A 702 -10.46 23.38 -11.98
CA VAL A 702 -11.01 24.07 -10.80
C VAL A 702 -10.44 25.47 -10.64
N ALA A 703 -11.21 26.34 -9.98
CA ALA A 703 -10.78 27.67 -9.54
C ALA A 703 -10.91 27.80 -8.02
N LEU A 704 -9.81 28.04 -7.32
CA LEU A 704 -9.80 28.34 -5.88
C LEU A 704 -9.87 29.84 -5.68
N VAL A 705 -11.02 30.35 -5.23
CA VAL A 705 -11.22 31.77 -4.94
C VAL A 705 -10.77 32.06 -3.51
N VAL A 706 -9.84 33.01 -3.36
CA VAL A 706 -9.32 33.51 -2.09
C VAL A 706 -9.67 34.99 -2.00
N ALA A 707 -10.73 35.32 -1.26
CA ALA A 707 -11.35 36.64 -1.34
C ALA A 707 -11.82 37.17 0.02
N GLY A 708 -11.37 38.38 0.37
CA GLY A 708 -11.82 39.11 1.57
C GLY A 708 -12.89 40.16 1.28
N TRP A 709 -13.68 40.47 2.32
CA TRP A 709 -14.54 41.65 2.36
C TRP A 709 -13.71 42.94 2.23
N GLU A 710 -12.60 42.98 2.96
CA GLU A 710 -11.51 43.94 2.78
C GLU A 710 -10.21 43.21 2.43
N ALA A 711 -9.24 43.96 1.90
CA ALA A 711 -7.93 43.43 1.49
C ALA A 711 -7.17 42.75 2.66
N ALA A 712 -7.38 43.22 3.90
CA ALA A 712 -6.82 42.57 5.08
C ALA A 712 -7.40 41.16 5.30
N ASN A 713 -8.70 40.98 5.04
CA ASN A 713 -9.34 39.67 5.15
C ASN A 713 -8.86 38.71 4.04
N THR A 714 -8.62 39.21 2.81
CA THR A 714 -8.03 38.36 1.75
C THR A 714 -6.69 37.78 2.21
N ARG A 715 -5.89 38.60 2.90
CA ARG A 715 -4.62 38.17 3.48
C ARG A 715 -4.80 37.14 4.60
N ASP A 716 -5.82 37.27 5.43
CA ASP A 716 -6.14 36.24 6.44
C ASP A 716 -6.46 34.89 5.77
N ALA A 717 -7.27 34.87 4.71
CA ALA A 717 -7.55 33.65 3.94
C ALA A 717 -6.30 33.08 3.25
N ALA A 718 -5.44 33.93 2.69
CA ALA A 718 -4.17 33.49 2.14
C ALA A 718 -3.24 32.89 3.20
N ASN A 719 -3.26 33.41 4.44
CA ASN A 719 -2.50 32.85 5.55
C ASN A 719 -2.97 31.45 5.92
N ILE A 720 -4.29 31.17 5.89
CA ILE A 720 -4.83 29.81 6.12
C ILE A 720 -4.21 28.83 5.12
N LEU A 721 -4.20 29.16 3.83
CA LEU A 721 -3.60 28.31 2.78
C LEU A 721 -2.08 28.22 2.91
N LYS A 722 -1.40 29.29 3.32
CA LYS A 722 0.04 29.27 3.59
C LYS A 722 0.40 28.29 4.71
N THR A 723 -0.42 28.22 5.77
CA THR A 723 -0.24 27.33 6.92
C THR A 723 -1.25 26.20 6.91
N TYR A 724 -1.53 25.65 5.72
CA TYR A 724 -2.60 24.69 5.48
C TYR A 724 -2.60 23.51 6.46
N ASP A 725 -1.43 22.98 6.82
CA ASP A 725 -1.27 21.84 7.74
C ASP A 725 -1.94 22.05 9.11
N GLN A 726 -2.07 23.30 9.55
CA GLN A 726 -2.72 23.65 10.81
C GLN A 726 -4.25 23.64 10.72
N TYR A 727 -4.81 23.57 9.51
CA TYR A 727 -6.22 23.74 9.19
C TYR A 727 -6.81 22.59 8.36
N MET A 728 -6.03 21.54 8.08
CA MET A 728 -6.45 20.39 7.27
C MET A 728 -7.79 19.82 7.74
N THR A 729 -7.94 19.59 9.04
CA THR A 729 -9.15 19.00 9.62
C THR A 729 -10.37 19.90 9.46
N GLU A 730 -10.19 21.22 9.52
CA GLU A 730 -11.25 22.20 9.32
C GLU A 730 -11.66 22.37 7.85
N LEU A 731 -10.78 22.00 6.91
CA LEU A 731 -10.97 22.12 5.47
C LEU A 731 -11.44 20.81 4.82
N ASP A 732 -11.15 19.66 5.43
CA ASP A 732 -11.51 18.32 4.92
C ASP A 732 -13.02 18.19 4.64
N GLY A 733 -13.35 17.74 3.43
CA GLY A 733 -14.73 17.55 2.98
C GLY A 733 -15.51 18.86 2.78
N LYS A 734 -14.84 20.02 2.68
CA LYS A 734 -15.50 21.33 2.48
C LYS A 734 -15.16 21.92 1.12
N MET A 735 -16.16 22.39 0.39
CA MET A 735 -15.98 23.19 -0.83
C MET A 735 -15.85 24.69 -0.56
N GLU A 736 -16.32 25.14 0.61
CA GLU A 736 -16.40 26.55 0.96
C GLU A 736 -16.29 26.76 2.47
N VAL A 737 -15.42 27.70 2.88
CA VAL A 737 -15.25 28.10 4.27
C VAL A 737 -15.14 29.62 4.41
N GLN A 738 -15.56 30.12 5.58
CA GLN A 738 -15.35 31.50 6.01
C GLN A 738 -14.16 31.61 6.95
N VAL A 739 -13.38 32.68 6.78
CA VAL A 739 -12.20 32.97 7.58
C VAL A 739 -12.38 34.29 8.34
N VAL A 740 -12.06 34.29 9.63
CA VAL A 740 -11.97 35.47 10.49
C VAL A 740 -10.66 35.41 11.26
N GLY A 741 -9.66 36.21 10.85
CA GLY A 741 -8.32 36.11 11.39
C GLY A 741 -7.75 34.71 11.17
N THR A 742 -7.54 33.96 12.25
CA THR A 742 -7.01 32.59 12.25
C THR A 742 -8.08 31.51 12.45
N SER A 743 -9.37 31.86 12.41
CA SER A 743 -10.48 30.92 12.61
C SER A 743 -11.16 30.57 11.29
N VAL A 744 -11.44 29.29 11.09
CA VAL A 744 -12.15 28.73 9.92
C VAL A 744 -13.51 28.18 10.36
N THR A 745 -14.56 28.50 9.61
CA THR A 745 -15.91 27.97 9.85
C THR A 745 -16.56 27.54 8.54
N ALA A 746 -17.20 26.37 8.52
CA ALA A 746 -17.95 25.90 7.36
C ALA A 746 -19.15 26.83 7.05
N VAL A 747 -19.44 27.02 5.78
CA VAL A 747 -20.67 27.69 5.34
C VAL A 747 -21.82 26.67 5.44
N THR A 748 -22.74 26.85 6.38
CA THR A 748 -23.95 26.03 6.44
C THR A 748 -24.83 26.38 5.25
N ALA A 749 -25.09 25.41 4.36
CA ALA A 749 -26.09 25.57 3.31
C ALA A 749 -27.45 25.89 3.94
N ASP A 750 -28.14 26.92 3.43
CA ASP A 750 -29.56 27.11 3.69
C ASP A 750 -30.33 25.85 3.21
N PRO A 751 -31.43 25.45 3.88
CA PRO A 751 -32.12 24.22 3.58
C PRO A 751 -32.67 24.25 2.15
N VAL A 752 -32.35 23.20 1.39
CA VAL A 752 -32.90 22.91 0.07
C VAL A 752 -34.41 23.06 0.10
N VAL A 753 -34.93 23.98 -0.73
CA VAL A 753 -36.35 24.11 -1.03
C VAL A 753 -36.80 22.79 -1.63
N ALA A 754 -37.69 22.08 -0.93
CA ALA A 754 -38.27 20.83 -1.41
C ALA A 754 -38.91 21.01 -2.80
N ASP A 755 -38.54 20.15 -3.75
CA ASP A 755 -39.15 20.10 -5.07
C ASP A 755 -40.67 19.87 -4.96
N PRO A 756 -41.47 20.47 -5.87
CA PRO A 756 -42.90 20.27 -5.88
C PRO A 756 -43.24 18.83 -6.27
N VAL A 757 -43.98 18.15 -5.39
CA VAL A 757 -44.56 16.83 -5.61
C VAL A 757 -45.40 16.82 -6.90
N VAL A 758 -44.95 16.08 -7.90
CA VAL A 758 -45.76 15.72 -9.07
C VAL A 758 -46.65 14.53 -8.66
N PRO A 759 -47.98 14.61 -8.78
CA PRO A 759 -48.86 13.49 -8.44
C PRO A 759 -48.80 12.41 -9.52
N ASP A 760 -48.71 11.14 -9.08
CA ASP A 760 -48.69 9.96 -9.93
C ASP A 760 -49.88 9.89 -10.92
N PRO A 761 -49.66 9.40 -12.15
CA PRO A 761 -50.74 9.12 -13.09
C PRO A 761 -51.50 7.87 -12.65
N VAL A 762 -52.81 8.06 -12.44
CA VAL A 762 -53.80 7.00 -12.24
C VAL A 762 -53.81 6.07 -13.46
N VAL A 763 -53.47 4.79 -13.26
CA VAL A 763 -53.72 3.74 -14.24
C VAL A 763 -55.13 3.18 -13.99
N ALA A 764 -55.98 3.30 -15.01
CA ALA A 764 -57.25 2.62 -15.17
C ALA A 764 -57.12 1.49 -16.20
#